data_AF-A0A5C7UW75-F1
#
_entry.id   AF-A0A5C7UW75-F1
#
_cell.length_a   1.000
_cell.length_b   1.000
_cell.length_c   1.000
_cell.angle_alpha   90.00
_cell.angle_beta   90.00
_cell.angle_gamma   90.00
#
_symmetry.space_group_name_H-M   'P 1'
#
loop_
_entity.id
_entity.type
_entity.pdbx_description
1 polymer ?
#
loop_
_entity_poly.entity_id
_entity_poly.type
_entity_poly.pdbx_seq_one_letter_code
_entity_poly.pdbx_strand_id
1 'polypeptide(L)'
;MKRHVINLSSLDGKNGFRLDGTLAYDSSGSMVSDAGDVNGDGFDDLLIFAPGATYPGITYVVFGKSSGFSAASDLTGIDGSNGFRLIKMEPSRFLFSSASSAGDVNGDGFDDVIIGAGGADPNDVYNAGSSYIVFGKSSRFGATLDVSSLNGCNGFRLDGVAINDFSGSSVSTAGDVNGDGFDDVIVSTYYTDLNGAYSGSSYVIFGKASGFDAALKLSNLNGNNGFRIDGLAAYDFLGRSISSAGDINGDGFDDLIIAADGADPNGNKWAGSSYVIFGKAAGFGAALDLSRIDGKNGFRLDGEAYDFSSDPVSNAGDVNGDGFDDLIIAARGVDPHGKKWAGSSYVVFGKAFGFDATLKLSMLNGSNGFRLDGGVAYDLSGFSVSDAGDVNGDGFDDLLIGSPNASPHGRYSGSSYVVYGKASGFGATLNLSTLNSNSGFRIDGAVSRDFAGESVSSAGDVNGDGFADFLIGADGADPNGIEMAGSSYVLFGGDFTYSVTRLGTSNADHLVGTKMADRFVAGIGNDKMLGRGGADVFHGGAGNDTLSVSDHRFRLVDGGSGTDTLKFSGNHLNLNLKHFHNRINSIEAIDMAGHGHNTLTLNVLDVLNLSDSGNTLKVTGNTGDRVAGLKHGWEDAGIHGNFHTYTNDAAVLLVGVNVTTDFPIA
;
A
#
# COMPACT_ATOMS: atom_id res chain seq x y z
N MET A 1 23.44 -19.85 4.48
CA MET A 1 22.63 -20.83 5.23
C MET A 1 21.20 -20.35 5.12
N LYS A 2 20.32 -21.12 4.47
CA LYS A 2 18.92 -20.74 4.23
C LYS A 2 18.20 -20.54 5.57
N ARG A 3 17.95 -19.28 5.97
CA ARG A 3 17.25 -18.97 7.23
C ARG A 3 15.75 -19.15 6.95
N HIS A 4 15.15 -20.17 7.54
CA HIS A 4 13.70 -20.36 7.55
C HIS A 4 13.05 -19.73 8.81
N VAL A 5 13.89 -19.27 9.74
CA VAL A 5 13.53 -18.50 10.91
C VAL A 5 14.51 -17.34 11.06
N ILE A 6 14.00 -16.12 11.22
CA ILE A 6 14.74 -14.92 11.61
C ILE A 6 14.35 -14.56 13.04
N ASN A 7 15.30 -14.13 13.87
CA ASN A 7 15.00 -13.63 15.21
C ASN A 7 15.19 -12.11 15.21
N LEU A 8 14.22 -11.35 15.71
CA LEU A 8 14.29 -9.89 15.77
C LEU A 8 15.48 -9.35 16.59
N SER A 9 16.00 -10.13 17.55
CA SER A 9 17.23 -9.78 18.28
C SER A 9 18.51 -9.88 17.44
N SER A 10 18.43 -10.39 16.21
CA SER A 10 19.56 -10.54 15.29
C SER A 10 19.69 -9.42 14.26
N LEU A 11 18.85 -8.39 14.33
CA LEU A 11 18.97 -7.22 13.48
C LEU A 11 20.25 -6.43 13.83
N ASP A 12 21.03 -6.07 12.82
CA ASP A 12 22.35 -5.46 12.98
C ASP A 12 22.56 -4.15 12.19
N GLY A 13 21.50 -3.64 11.57
CA GLY A 13 21.52 -2.45 10.72
C GLY A 13 21.81 -2.74 9.25
N LYS A 14 22.18 -3.99 8.89
CA LYS A 14 22.36 -4.43 7.50
C LYS A 14 21.25 -5.35 7.01
N ASN A 15 20.51 -5.95 7.92
CA ASN A 15 19.39 -6.85 7.64
C ASN A 15 18.07 -6.32 8.26
N GLY A 16 18.03 -5.03 8.55
CA GLY A 16 16.99 -4.38 9.33
C GLY A 16 17.52 -3.72 10.61
N PHE A 17 16.63 -2.99 11.27
CA PHE A 17 16.91 -2.22 12.48
C PHE A 17 15.68 -2.12 13.39
N ARG A 18 15.89 -1.62 14.61
CA ARG A 18 14.85 -1.42 15.63
C ARG A 18 14.74 0.04 16.03
N LEU A 19 13.50 0.53 16.14
CA LEU A 19 13.12 1.82 16.68
C LEU A 19 12.45 1.63 18.04
N ASP A 20 13.03 2.20 19.09
CA ASP A 20 12.57 2.02 20.46
C ASP A 20 11.72 3.21 20.94
N GLY A 21 10.60 2.90 21.59
CA GLY A 21 9.88 3.84 22.43
C GLY A 21 10.75 4.35 23.58
N THR A 22 10.34 5.47 24.17
CA THR A 22 11.24 6.29 24.99
C THR A 22 10.75 6.54 26.41
N LEU A 23 9.46 6.35 26.67
CA LEU A 23 8.87 6.46 28.00
C LEU A 23 8.10 5.18 28.35
N ALA A 24 7.87 5.00 29.64
CA ALA A 24 7.16 3.83 30.14
C ALA A 24 5.70 3.86 29.66
N TYR A 25 5.23 2.72 29.17
CA TYR A 25 3.90 2.53 28.59
C TYR A 25 3.64 3.28 27.27
N ASP A 26 4.67 3.79 26.59
CA ASP A 26 4.56 4.39 25.24
C ASP A 26 3.80 3.46 24.28
N SER A 27 4.01 2.15 24.41
CA SER A 27 3.47 1.11 23.54
C SER A 27 3.82 1.38 22.06
N SER A 28 5.04 1.88 21.81
CA SER A 28 5.51 2.15 20.45
C SER A 28 5.49 0.87 19.62
N GLY A 29 5.00 0.98 18.38
CA GLY A 29 4.80 -0.19 17.52
C GLY A 29 3.48 -0.91 17.76
N SER A 30 2.54 -0.32 18.52
CA SER A 30 1.15 -0.80 18.56
C SER A 30 0.47 -0.73 17.19
N MET A 31 0.97 0.15 16.33
CA MET A 31 0.61 0.26 14.93
C MET A 31 1.83 0.79 14.17
N VAL A 32 2.10 0.16 13.02
CA VAL A 32 3.15 0.54 12.07
C VAL A 32 2.53 0.57 10.67
N SER A 33 3.01 1.46 9.82
CA SER A 33 2.64 1.57 8.41
C SER A 33 3.81 2.14 7.62
N ASP A 34 3.87 1.92 6.32
CA ASP A 34 4.58 2.80 5.41
C ASP A 34 4.00 4.23 5.47
N ALA A 35 4.79 5.20 5.02
CA ALA A 35 4.36 6.58 4.81
C ALA A 35 4.50 7.03 3.35
N GLY A 36 5.01 6.17 2.46
CA GLY A 36 5.58 6.59 1.17
C GLY A 36 6.77 7.54 1.34
N ASP A 37 7.19 8.21 0.27
CA ASP A 37 8.27 9.20 0.29
C ASP A 37 7.73 10.61 0.60
N VAL A 38 7.47 10.87 1.88
CA VAL A 38 6.85 12.14 2.31
C VAL A 38 7.78 13.35 2.15
N ASN A 39 9.08 13.09 1.94
CA ASN A 39 10.11 14.11 1.91
C ASN A 39 10.76 14.27 0.50
N GLY A 40 10.44 13.38 -0.42
CA GLY A 40 10.86 13.35 -1.82
C GLY A 40 12.35 13.11 -2.00
N ASP A 41 12.97 12.29 -1.13
CA ASP A 41 14.38 11.92 -1.25
C ASP A 41 14.62 10.57 -1.95
N GLY A 42 13.55 9.94 -2.43
CA GLY A 42 13.52 8.69 -3.17
C GLY A 42 13.60 7.44 -2.29
N PHE A 43 13.34 7.56 -0.99
CA PHE A 43 13.28 6.42 -0.08
C PHE A 43 11.95 6.43 0.64
N ASP A 44 11.34 5.25 0.78
CA ASP A 44 10.10 5.16 1.54
C ASP A 44 10.33 5.48 3.02
N ASP A 45 9.38 6.23 3.58
CA ASP A 45 9.37 6.67 4.96
C ASP A 45 8.40 5.80 5.80
N LEU A 46 8.52 5.90 7.12
CA LEU A 46 7.84 5.00 8.06
C LEU A 46 6.92 5.74 9.01
N LEU A 47 5.73 5.18 9.27
CA LEU A 47 4.84 5.61 10.35
C LEU A 47 4.94 4.69 11.57
N ILE A 48 5.36 5.25 12.69
CA ILE A 48 5.44 4.55 13.98
C ILE A 48 4.50 5.20 14.98
N PHE A 49 3.53 4.43 15.48
CA PHE A 49 2.59 4.93 16.48
C PHE A 49 3.01 4.58 17.90
N ALA A 50 2.93 5.57 18.81
CA ALA A 50 3.18 5.44 20.24
C ALA A 50 2.01 6.07 21.04
N PRO A 51 0.92 5.32 21.28
CA PRO A 51 -0.29 5.85 21.89
C PRO A 51 -0.10 6.32 23.34
N GLY A 52 0.86 5.74 24.07
CA GLY A 52 1.04 6.01 25.49
C GLY A 52 2.08 7.10 25.83
N ALA A 53 2.82 7.63 24.84
CA ALA A 53 3.98 8.48 25.08
C ALA A 53 3.67 9.76 25.85
N THR A 54 2.57 10.41 25.53
CA THR A 54 1.99 11.53 26.28
C THR A 54 0.55 11.63 25.85
N TYR A 55 -0.44 11.64 26.74
CA TYR A 55 -1.84 11.84 26.35
C TYR A 55 -1.93 13.17 25.56
N PRO A 56 -2.23 13.16 24.24
CA PRO A 56 -3.10 12.23 23.49
C PRO A 56 -2.48 11.15 22.53
N GLY A 57 -1.20 10.80 22.67
CA GLY A 57 -0.43 9.88 21.81
C GLY A 57 0.45 10.64 20.80
N ILE A 58 1.53 10.01 20.31
CA ILE A 58 2.42 10.57 19.29
C ILE A 58 2.51 9.62 18.11
N THR A 59 2.40 10.14 16.89
CA THR A 59 2.78 9.43 15.67
C THR A 59 4.11 9.99 15.18
N TYR A 60 5.04 9.12 14.81
CA TYR A 60 6.33 9.49 14.27
C TYR A 60 6.34 9.16 12.79
N VAL A 61 6.79 10.11 11.98
CA VAL A 61 7.29 9.83 10.64
C VAL A 61 8.80 9.70 10.74
N VAL A 62 9.38 8.62 10.22
CA VAL A 62 10.83 8.35 10.26
C VAL A 62 11.32 8.18 8.84
N PHE A 63 12.32 8.96 8.44
CA PHE A 63 12.73 8.98 7.04
C PHE A 63 13.60 7.78 6.65
N GLY A 64 13.33 7.25 5.46
CA GLY A 64 14.18 6.33 4.70
C GLY A 64 15.54 6.95 4.38
N LYS A 65 16.52 6.13 3.98
CA LYS A 65 17.85 6.60 3.53
C LYS A 65 18.76 5.48 3.03
N SER A 66 19.57 5.81 2.03
CA SER A 66 20.71 5.01 1.56
C SER A 66 21.90 4.90 2.52
N SER A 67 22.07 5.84 3.47
CA SER A 67 23.27 5.85 4.35
C SER A 67 23.32 4.72 5.38
N GLY A 68 22.29 3.87 5.40
CA GLY A 68 22.12 2.76 6.31
C GLY A 68 21.64 3.18 7.70
N PHE A 69 21.26 2.17 8.48
CA PHE A 69 20.64 2.34 9.78
C PHE A 69 21.49 1.69 10.87
N SER A 70 21.48 2.28 12.07
CA SER A 70 22.02 1.61 13.25
C SER A 70 21.08 0.48 13.65
N ALA A 71 21.63 -0.65 14.11
CA ALA A 71 20.85 -1.82 14.55
C ALA A 71 19.68 -1.49 15.51
N ALA A 72 19.89 -0.51 16.40
CA ALA A 72 18.85 0.02 17.27
C ALA A 72 19.05 1.52 17.45
N SER A 73 17.94 2.27 17.47
CA SER A 73 17.89 3.68 17.84
C SER A 73 16.60 3.98 18.59
N ASP A 74 16.59 5.06 19.37
CA ASP A 74 15.39 5.52 20.07
C ASP A 74 14.69 6.67 19.31
N LEU A 75 13.40 6.81 19.55
CA LEU A 75 12.58 7.86 18.93
C LEU A 75 12.84 9.27 19.51
N THR A 76 13.76 9.46 20.47
CA THR A 76 14.12 10.81 20.94
C THR A 76 14.98 11.55 19.92
N GLY A 77 15.69 10.83 19.05
CA GLY A 77 16.57 11.38 18.02
C GLY A 77 15.87 12.04 16.83
N ILE A 78 14.54 11.99 16.75
CA ILE A 78 13.76 12.59 15.66
C ILE A 78 13.76 14.12 15.74
N ASP A 79 14.32 14.79 14.72
CA ASP A 79 14.68 16.22 14.76
C ASP A 79 14.28 17.06 13.52
N GLY A 80 13.50 16.48 12.59
CA GLY A 80 13.10 17.11 11.34
C GLY A 80 14.03 16.85 10.16
N SER A 81 15.22 16.27 10.36
CA SER A 81 16.09 15.79 9.26
C SER A 81 16.08 14.28 9.06
N ASN A 82 15.52 13.53 10.01
CA ASN A 82 15.42 12.07 9.98
C ASN A 82 13.99 11.62 10.30
N GLY A 83 13.02 12.50 10.02
CA GLY A 83 11.63 12.34 10.42
C GLY A 83 11.12 13.47 11.31
N PHE A 84 9.85 13.41 11.69
CA PHE A 84 9.18 14.38 12.56
C PHE A 84 8.07 13.73 13.39
N ARG A 85 7.59 14.47 14.40
CA ARG A 85 6.52 14.01 15.30
C ARG A 85 5.21 14.71 14.99
N LEU A 86 4.15 13.95 14.89
CA LEU A 86 2.78 14.43 14.78
C LEU A 86 2.13 14.39 16.16
N ILE A 87 1.69 15.56 16.62
CA ILE A 87 1.09 15.73 17.94
C ILE A 87 -0.17 16.58 17.86
N LYS A 88 -0.89 16.65 18.98
CA LYS A 88 -1.89 17.70 19.23
C LYS A 88 -1.71 18.25 20.64
N MET A 89 -1.50 19.56 20.77
CA MET A 89 -1.22 20.19 22.07
C MET A 89 -2.47 20.45 22.95
N GLU A 90 -3.68 20.37 22.40
CA GLU A 90 -4.91 20.75 23.14
C GLU A 90 -5.52 19.61 23.99
N PRO A 91 -5.89 19.87 25.27
CA PRO A 91 -6.38 18.87 26.20
C PRO A 91 -7.91 18.75 26.15
N SER A 92 -8.43 17.97 25.21
CA SER A 92 -9.69 17.23 25.40
C SER A 92 -9.48 15.78 24.95
N ARG A 93 -10.50 14.91 24.92
CA ARG A 93 -10.39 13.44 24.75
C ARG A 93 -9.92 13.00 23.35
N PHE A 94 -8.84 13.60 22.87
CA PHE A 94 -8.13 13.24 21.67
C PHE A 94 -7.29 12.01 21.97
N LEU A 95 -7.43 10.98 21.14
CA LEU A 95 -6.51 9.85 21.08
C LEU A 95 -6.37 9.55 19.60
N PHE A 96 -5.14 9.63 19.10
CA PHE A 96 -4.86 9.02 17.81
C PHE A 96 -5.20 7.53 17.90
N SER A 97 -5.86 7.01 16.88
CA SER A 97 -6.41 5.67 16.85
C SER A 97 -5.96 4.86 15.65
N SER A 98 -5.57 5.53 14.57
CA SER A 98 -5.06 4.89 13.34
C SER A 98 -4.19 5.88 12.55
N ALA A 99 -3.33 5.38 11.67
CA ALA A 99 -2.50 6.16 10.76
C ALA A 99 -2.09 5.27 9.59
N SER A 100 -1.86 5.89 8.44
CA SER A 100 -1.49 5.25 7.18
C SER A 100 -0.85 6.30 6.27
N SER A 101 -0.11 5.86 5.24
CA SER A 101 0.08 6.68 4.05
C SER A 101 -1.29 7.13 3.51
N ALA A 102 -1.34 8.34 2.98
CA ALA A 102 -2.47 8.89 2.26
C ALA A 102 -2.22 8.96 0.75
N GLY A 103 -1.03 8.59 0.27
CA GLY A 103 -0.60 8.85 -1.11
C GLY A 103 -0.43 10.35 -1.39
N ASP A 104 -0.28 10.75 -2.64
CA ASP A 104 -0.17 12.13 -3.09
C ASP A 104 -1.56 12.78 -3.30
N VAL A 105 -2.21 13.16 -2.20
CA VAL A 105 -3.59 13.67 -2.20
C VAL A 105 -3.69 15.05 -2.89
N ASN A 106 -2.59 15.80 -2.94
CA ASN A 106 -2.52 17.11 -3.57
C ASN A 106 -1.75 17.16 -4.90
N GLY A 107 -1.25 16.03 -5.39
CA GLY A 107 -0.60 15.89 -6.70
C GLY A 107 0.68 16.71 -6.82
N ASP A 108 1.43 16.88 -5.73
CA ASP A 108 2.69 17.64 -5.73
C ASP A 108 3.96 16.77 -5.80
N GLY A 109 3.78 15.45 -5.93
CA GLY A 109 4.81 14.43 -6.11
C GLY A 109 5.46 13.99 -4.79
N PHE A 110 4.82 14.25 -3.65
CA PHE A 110 5.26 13.80 -2.35
C PHE A 110 4.12 13.06 -1.67
N ASP A 111 4.43 11.93 -1.02
CA ASP A 111 3.40 11.22 -0.28
C ASP A 111 2.92 12.01 0.95
N ASP A 112 1.62 11.91 1.20
CA ASP A 112 0.96 12.51 2.35
C ASP A 112 0.68 11.46 3.43
N VAL A 113 0.39 11.94 4.64
CA VAL A 113 0.08 11.05 5.78
C VAL A 113 -1.31 11.36 6.32
N ILE A 114 -2.10 10.32 6.58
CA ILE A 114 -3.39 10.44 7.28
C ILE A 114 -3.30 9.87 8.70
N ILE A 115 -3.81 10.60 9.67
CA ILE A 115 -3.95 10.16 11.06
C ILE A 115 -5.40 10.28 11.51
N GLY A 116 -5.95 9.18 12.00
CA GLY A 116 -7.26 9.11 12.61
C GLY A 116 -7.25 9.38 14.11
N ALA A 117 -8.25 10.12 14.59
CA ALA A 117 -8.47 10.42 15.99
C ALA A 117 -9.96 10.24 16.35
N GLY A 118 -10.37 8.97 16.48
CA GLY A 118 -11.77 8.60 16.71
C GLY A 118 -12.42 9.23 17.94
N GLY A 119 -11.65 9.52 18.99
CA GLY A 119 -12.16 10.17 20.20
C GLY A 119 -12.34 11.69 20.11
N ALA A 120 -11.94 12.32 19.00
CA ALA A 120 -11.98 13.77 18.88
C ALA A 120 -13.41 14.35 18.92
N ASP A 121 -13.52 15.59 19.40
CA ASP A 121 -14.79 16.34 19.50
C ASP A 121 -14.82 17.52 18.50
N PRO A 122 -14.80 17.28 17.17
CA PRO A 122 -14.83 18.39 16.21
C PRO A 122 -16.13 19.19 16.33
N ASN A 123 -16.01 20.52 16.27
CA ASN A 123 -17.16 21.43 16.35
C ASN A 123 -18.05 21.18 17.59
N ASP A 124 -17.45 20.79 18.72
CA ASP A 124 -18.13 20.43 19.98
C ASP A 124 -19.09 19.23 19.86
N VAL A 125 -18.94 18.39 18.82
CA VAL A 125 -19.71 17.15 18.64
C VAL A 125 -18.98 16.00 19.32
N TYR A 126 -19.52 15.56 20.46
CA TYR A 126 -18.90 14.57 21.34
C TYR A 126 -18.58 13.24 20.63
N ASN A 127 -17.32 12.80 20.64
CA ASN A 127 -16.81 11.60 19.98
C ASN A 127 -17.26 11.46 18.51
N ALA A 128 -17.46 12.57 17.80
CA ALA A 128 -17.69 12.48 16.36
C ALA A 128 -16.45 11.98 15.62
N GLY A 129 -15.26 12.22 16.20
CA GLY A 129 -13.97 11.82 15.65
C GLY A 129 -13.48 12.75 14.54
N SER A 130 -12.17 12.79 14.35
CA SER A 130 -11.52 13.57 13.30
C SER A 130 -10.43 12.76 12.64
N SER A 131 -10.09 13.08 11.39
CA SER A 131 -8.85 12.63 10.76
C SER A 131 -8.05 13.83 10.27
N TYR A 132 -6.75 13.69 10.12
CA TYR A 132 -5.81 14.76 9.77
C TYR A 132 -4.94 14.27 8.64
N ILE A 133 -4.99 14.96 7.49
CA ILE A 133 -4.10 14.73 6.36
C ILE A 133 -2.98 15.76 6.48
N VAL A 134 -1.74 15.32 6.41
CA VAL A 134 -0.55 16.15 6.50
C VAL A 134 0.20 16.03 5.19
N PHE A 135 0.40 17.17 4.52
CA PHE A 135 1.05 17.14 3.22
C PHE A 135 2.56 16.88 3.30
N GLY A 136 3.04 16.02 2.41
CA GLY A 136 4.45 15.82 2.08
C GLY A 136 5.09 17.11 1.57
N LYS A 137 6.44 17.15 1.54
CA LYS A 137 7.21 18.25 0.95
C LYS A 137 8.71 17.98 0.95
N SER A 138 9.37 18.49 -0.10
CA SER A 138 10.85 18.60 -0.18
C SER A 138 11.50 19.53 0.85
N SER A 139 10.75 20.47 1.43
CA SER A 139 11.33 21.41 2.39
C SER A 139 11.41 20.79 3.78
N ARG A 140 12.57 20.90 4.44
CA ARG A 140 12.81 20.32 5.77
C ARG A 140 11.61 20.49 6.73
N PHE A 141 11.21 19.38 7.36
CA PHE A 141 10.20 19.38 8.41
C PHE A 141 10.77 19.93 9.73
N GLY A 142 9.91 20.53 10.55
CA GLY A 142 10.25 20.76 11.95
C GLY A 142 10.26 19.42 12.70
N ALA A 143 10.98 19.33 13.82
CA ALA A 143 10.98 18.11 14.66
C ALA A 143 9.58 17.72 15.18
N THR A 144 8.65 18.67 15.20
CA THR A 144 7.28 18.48 15.67
C THR A 144 6.33 19.31 14.81
N LEU A 145 5.26 18.68 14.35
CA LEU A 145 4.12 19.29 13.70
C LEU A 145 2.89 19.08 14.58
N ASP A 146 2.25 20.18 14.99
CA ASP A 146 0.95 20.12 15.64
C ASP A 146 -0.15 20.10 14.57
N VAL A 147 -0.98 19.06 14.56
CA VAL A 147 -2.06 18.88 13.59
C VAL A 147 -3.17 19.95 13.70
N SER A 148 -3.17 20.76 14.76
CA SER A 148 -4.03 21.95 14.85
C SER A 148 -3.56 23.11 13.97
N SER A 149 -2.32 23.07 13.48
CA SER A 149 -1.75 24.09 12.58
C SER A 149 -2.10 23.90 11.10
N LEU A 150 -2.79 22.80 10.77
CA LEU A 150 -3.25 22.50 9.41
C LEU A 150 -4.23 23.56 8.91
N ASN A 151 -4.00 24.05 7.69
CA ASN A 151 -4.68 25.22 7.15
C ASN A 151 -5.13 25.10 5.69
N GLY A 152 -4.99 23.92 5.09
CA GLY A 152 -5.31 23.65 3.69
C GLY A 152 -4.11 23.77 2.74
N CYS A 153 -3.01 24.41 3.15
CA CYS A 153 -1.77 24.47 2.36
C CYS A 153 -0.68 23.48 2.86
N ASN A 154 -0.84 22.92 4.06
CA ASN A 154 0.10 21.99 4.68
C ASN A 154 -0.62 20.73 5.18
N GLY A 155 -1.78 20.45 4.62
CA GLY A 155 -2.74 19.45 5.08
C GLY A 155 -4.03 20.07 5.62
N PHE A 156 -4.99 19.21 5.96
CA PHE A 156 -6.34 19.59 6.37
C PHE A 156 -6.96 18.56 7.33
N ARG A 157 -8.07 18.94 7.96
CA ARG A 157 -8.80 18.07 8.90
C ARG A 157 -10.12 17.58 8.31
N LEU A 158 -10.45 16.31 8.53
CA LEU A 158 -11.76 15.72 8.30
C LEU A 158 -12.56 15.70 9.61
N ASP A 159 -13.75 16.30 9.61
CA ASP A 159 -14.64 16.37 10.77
C ASP A 159 -15.77 15.33 10.64
N GLY A 160 -15.85 14.43 11.63
CA GLY A 160 -16.93 13.48 11.79
C GLY A 160 -18.30 14.15 11.98
N VAL A 161 -19.37 13.36 11.78
CA VAL A 161 -20.72 13.91 11.60
C VAL A 161 -21.55 13.92 12.88
N ALA A 162 -21.78 12.76 13.50
CA ALA A 162 -22.68 12.63 14.65
C ALA A 162 -21.95 12.20 15.93
N ILE A 163 -22.66 12.34 17.05
CA ILE A 163 -22.14 12.01 18.38
C ILE A 163 -21.85 10.51 18.47
N ASN A 164 -20.68 10.14 18.98
CA ASN A 164 -20.21 8.75 19.13
C ASN A 164 -20.11 7.95 17.81
N ASP A 165 -19.90 8.61 16.67
CA ASP A 165 -19.58 7.93 15.40
C ASP A 165 -18.11 7.44 15.36
N PHE A 166 -17.24 8.07 16.14
CA PHE A 166 -15.80 7.79 16.21
C PHE A 166 -15.06 7.82 14.86
N SER A 167 -15.32 8.83 14.02
CA SER A 167 -14.65 9.00 12.73
C SER A 167 -13.13 9.01 12.84
N GLY A 168 -12.45 8.26 11.97
CA GLY A 168 -10.99 8.11 12.02
C GLY A 168 -10.52 7.02 12.98
N SER A 169 -11.39 6.08 13.33
CA SER A 169 -10.95 4.90 14.11
C SER A 169 -10.14 3.91 13.28
N SER A 170 -10.36 3.90 11.97
CA SER A 170 -9.48 3.32 10.97
C SER A 170 -9.43 4.29 9.78
N VAL A 171 -8.23 4.51 9.25
CA VAL A 171 -7.91 5.38 8.10
C VAL A 171 -6.95 4.63 7.19
N SER A 172 -7.01 4.91 5.88
CA SER A 172 -6.10 4.36 4.86
C SER A 172 -6.07 5.31 3.66
N THR A 173 -5.03 5.21 2.84
CA THR A 173 -5.15 5.59 1.42
C THR A 173 -6.26 4.78 0.77
N ALA A 174 -6.97 5.38 -0.16
CA ALA A 174 -7.90 4.73 -1.07
C ALA A 174 -7.27 4.49 -2.45
N GLY A 175 -6.08 5.05 -2.72
CA GLY A 175 -5.55 5.19 -4.09
C GLY A 175 -6.40 6.14 -4.92
N ASP A 176 -6.18 6.20 -6.23
CA ASP A 176 -6.99 7.01 -7.15
C ASP A 176 -8.24 6.23 -7.61
N VAL A 177 -9.25 6.17 -6.74
CA VAL A 177 -10.49 5.41 -7.04
C VAL A 177 -11.33 6.05 -8.12
N ASN A 178 -11.02 7.29 -8.51
CA ASN A 178 -11.82 8.11 -9.40
C ASN A 178 -11.11 8.44 -10.75
N GLY A 179 -9.81 8.14 -10.84
CA GLY A 179 -8.92 8.25 -11.99
C GLY A 179 -8.62 9.68 -12.39
N ASP A 180 -8.53 10.61 -11.43
CA ASP A 180 -8.20 12.01 -11.68
C ASP A 180 -6.74 12.40 -11.43
N GLY A 181 -5.92 11.43 -11.03
CA GLY A 181 -4.48 11.56 -10.84
C GLY A 181 -4.08 12.09 -9.47
N PHE A 182 -4.99 12.01 -8.49
CA PHE A 182 -4.71 12.36 -7.11
C PHE A 182 -5.15 11.19 -6.23
N ASP A 183 -4.34 10.87 -5.24
CA ASP A 183 -4.73 9.83 -4.30
C ASP A 183 -5.92 10.28 -3.45
N ASP A 184 -6.86 9.36 -3.28
CA ASP A 184 -8.02 9.54 -2.44
C ASP A 184 -7.75 8.94 -1.05
N VAL A 185 -8.55 9.34 -0.05
CA VAL A 185 -8.43 8.76 1.30
C VAL A 185 -9.75 8.18 1.78
N ILE A 186 -9.68 7.12 2.58
CA ILE A 186 -10.84 6.50 3.21
C ILE A 186 -10.77 6.59 4.74
N VAL A 187 -11.89 6.95 5.37
CA VAL A 187 -12.03 7.02 6.82
C VAL A 187 -13.32 6.33 7.28
N SER A 188 -13.26 5.64 8.41
CA SER A 188 -14.40 4.89 8.96
C SER A 188 -15.11 5.59 10.12
N THR A 189 -16.41 5.34 10.23
CA THR A 189 -17.29 5.64 11.37
C THR A 189 -18.07 4.38 11.77
N TYR A 190 -17.35 3.36 12.24
CA TYR A 190 -17.91 2.01 12.48
C TYR A 190 -19.02 1.93 13.54
N TYR A 191 -19.26 3.00 14.32
CA TYR A 191 -20.36 3.09 15.29
C TYR A 191 -21.59 3.85 14.77
N THR A 192 -21.60 4.28 13.52
CA THR A 192 -22.76 4.98 12.94
C THR A 192 -24.01 4.09 12.88
N ASP A 193 -25.16 4.73 13.10
CA ASP A 193 -26.46 4.06 13.24
C ASP A 193 -27.40 4.21 12.03
N LEU A 194 -26.87 4.59 10.84
CA LEU A 194 -27.69 5.00 9.69
C LEU A 194 -28.70 3.94 9.23
N ASN A 195 -28.30 2.67 9.20
CA ASN A 195 -29.15 1.53 8.81
C ASN A 195 -29.44 0.58 9.98
N GLY A 196 -29.40 1.10 11.20
CA GLY A 196 -29.57 0.35 12.45
C GLY A 196 -28.37 0.50 13.38
N ALA A 197 -28.56 0.12 14.65
CA ALA A 197 -27.56 0.31 15.70
C ALA A 197 -26.21 -0.29 15.30
N TYR A 198 -25.15 0.52 15.27
CA TYR A 198 -23.79 0.14 14.91
C TYR A 198 -23.69 -0.58 13.56
N SER A 199 -24.44 -0.08 12.57
CA SER A 199 -24.34 -0.56 11.19
C SER A 199 -23.00 -0.18 10.56
N GLY A 200 -22.43 0.95 10.99
CA GLY A 200 -21.15 1.47 10.52
C GLY A 200 -21.25 2.14 9.15
N SER A 201 -20.35 3.08 8.90
CA SER A 201 -20.16 3.72 7.59
C SER A 201 -18.68 3.95 7.32
N SER A 202 -18.34 4.18 6.06
CA SER A 202 -17.04 4.68 5.62
C SER A 202 -17.21 5.84 4.65
N TYR A 203 -16.22 6.70 4.54
CA TYR A 203 -16.23 7.89 3.71
C TYR A 203 -14.96 7.91 2.89
N VAL A 204 -15.11 8.03 1.57
CA VAL A 204 -14.02 8.26 0.64
C VAL A 204 -13.99 9.74 0.32
N ILE A 205 -12.83 10.38 0.41
CA ILE A 205 -12.63 11.81 0.17
C ILE A 205 -11.67 11.91 -1.00
N PHE A 206 -12.08 12.64 -2.04
CA PHE A 206 -11.25 12.76 -3.23
C PHE A 206 -10.10 13.76 -3.04
N GLY A 207 -8.93 13.37 -3.56
CA GLY A 207 -7.77 14.22 -3.74
C GLY A 207 -8.05 15.37 -4.72
N LYS A 208 -7.12 16.32 -4.79
CA LYS A 208 -7.11 17.42 -5.78
C LYS A 208 -5.86 18.27 -5.67
N ALA A 209 -5.45 18.87 -6.78
CA ALA A 209 -4.28 19.75 -6.85
C ALA A 209 -4.20 20.87 -5.79
N SER A 210 -5.32 21.51 -5.45
CA SER A 210 -5.29 22.67 -4.53
C SER A 210 -6.67 23.08 -3.99
N GLY A 211 -6.66 24.09 -3.11
CA GLY A 211 -7.86 24.72 -2.59
C GLY A 211 -8.56 23.87 -1.52
N PHE A 212 -7.79 23.11 -0.74
CA PHE A 212 -8.30 22.49 0.48
C PHE A 212 -8.63 23.57 1.51
N ASP A 213 -9.80 23.45 2.12
CA ASP A 213 -10.09 24.20 3.34
C ASP A 213 -9.34 23.56 4.51
N ALA A 214 -9.04 24.33 5.55
CA ALA A 214 -8.42 23.78 6.77
C ALA A 214 -9.24 22.65 7.41
N ALA A 215 -10.55 22.61 7.19
CA ALA A 215 -11.43 21.55 7.65
C ALA A 215 -12.55 21.23 6.65
N LEU A 216 -12.77 19.95 6.38
CA LEU A 216 -13.88 19.42 5.59
C LEU A 216 -14.80 18.59 6.51
N LYS A 217 -16.10 18.90 6.50
CA LYS A 217 -17.10 18.07 7.19
C LYS A 217 -17.53 16.91 6.30
N LEU A 218 -17.49 15.69 6.82
CA LEU A 218 -17.89 14.49 6.06
C LEU A 218 -19.36 14.53 5.60
N SER A 219 -20.22 15.32 6.26
CA SER A 219 -21.60 15.56 5.83
C SER A 219 -21.71 16.34 4.52
N ASN A 220 -20.63 16.97 4.04
CA ASN A 220 -20.61 17.80 2.84
C ASN A 220 -20.17 17.02 1.58
N LEU A 221 -19.89 15.72 1.72
CA LEU A 221 -19.59 14.86 0.57
C LEU A 221 -20.82 14.77 -0.34
N ASN A 222 -20.60 14.93 -1.64
CA ASN A 222 -21.68 15.09 -2.61
C ASN A 222 -21.49 14.25 -3.89
N GLY A 223 -20.45 13.43 -3.96
CA GLY A 223 -20.10 12.63 -5.14
C GLY A 223 -19.05 13.26 -6.05
N ASN A 224 -18.80 14.58 -5.94
CA ASN A 224 -17.73 15.27 -6.68
C ASN A 224 -16.48 15.54 -5.83
N ASN A 225 -16.57 15.34 -4.51
CA ASN A 225 -15.48 15.59 -3.56
C ASN A 225 -15.31 14.39 -2.61
N GLY A 226 -15.80 13.23 -3.03
CA GLY A 226 -15.94 12.04 -2.21
C GLY A 226 -17.40 11.61 -2.00
N PHE A 227 -17.56 10.45 -1.37
CA PHE A 227 -18.85 9.81 -1.13
C PHE A 227 -18.84 8.98 0.16
N ARG A 228 -20.05 8.67 0.66
CA ARG A 228 -20.26 7.80 1.82
C ARG A 228 -20.63 6.38 1.39
N ILE A 229 -20.24 5.39 2.17
CA ILE A 229 -20.60 3.98 2.03
C ILE A 229 -21.25 3.55 3.35
N ASP A 230 -22.50 3.08 3.28
CA ASP A 230 -23.31 2.78 4.46
C ASP A 230 -23.47 1.27 4.68
N GLY A 231 -23.25 0.80 5.92
CA GLY A 231 -23.45 -0.60 6.32
C GLY A 231 -24.90 -1.06 6.14
N LEU A 232 -25.11 -2.37 6.00
CA LEU A 232 -26.41 -2.90 5.58
C LEU A 232 -27.39 -3.13 6.75
N ALA A 233 -26.90 -3.55 7.90
CA ALA A 233 -27.74 -3.90 9.04
C ALA A 233 -27.12 -3.52 10.38
N ALA A 234 -27.96 -3.50 11.42
CA ALA A 234 -27.51 -3.25 12.79
C ALA A 234 -26.46 -4.30 13.23
N TYR A 235 -25.42 -3.84 13.93
CA TYR A 235 -24.30 -4.61 14.45
C TYR A 235 -23.38 -5.23 13.40
N ASP A 236 -23.45 -4.77 12.14
CA ASP A 236 -22.50 -5.19 11.10
C ASP A 236 -21.13 -4.53 11.28
N PHE A 237 -21.06 -3.35 11.93
CA PHE A 237 -19.83 -2.58 12.19
C PHE A 237 -18.99 -2.32 10.92
N LEU A 238 -19.64 -1.95 9.80
CA LEU A 238 -18.91 -1.61 8.57
C LEU A 238 -17.86 -0.52 8.84
N GLY A 239 -16.64 -0.74 8.34
CA GLY A 239 -15.50 0.15 8.51
C GLY A 239 -14.65 -0.17 9.74
N ARG A 240 -14.81 -1.35 10.37
CA ARG A 240 -13.95 -1.76 11.49
C ARG A 240 -12.47 -1.82 11.09
N SER A 241 -12.21 -2.27 9.86
CA SER A 241 -10.93 -2.25 9.15
C SER A 241 -11.21 -1.87 7.70
N ILE A 242 -10.37 -1.00 7.14
CA ILE A 242 -10.46 -0.49 5.77
C ILE A 242 -9.07 -0.46 5.15
N SER A 243 -8.98 -0.63 3.83
CA SER A 243 -7.75 -0.49 3.07
C SER A 243 -8.07 -0.21 1.60
N SER A 244 -7.09 0.29 0.84
CA SER A 244 -7.11 0.13 -0.61
C SER A 244 -7.10 -1.36 -0.96
N ALA A 245 -7.74 -1.72 -2.05
CA ALA A 245 -7.67 -3.05 -2.66
C ALA A 245 -6.72 -3.08 -3.86
N GLY A 246 -6.09 -1.95 -4.19
CA GLY A 246 -5.40 -1.74 -5.47
C GLY A 246 -6.35 -1.92 -6.66
N ASP A 247 -5.82 -2.10 -7.86
CA ASP A 247 -6.60 -2.39 -9.07
C ASP A 247 -6.84 -3.91 -9.22
N ILE A 248 -7.67 -4.47 -8.33
CA ILE A 248 -8.00 -5.90 -8.32
C ILE A 248 -8.73 -6.35 -9.60
N ASN A 249 -9.32 -5.41 -10.33
CA ASN A 249 -10.09 -5.67 -11.53
C ASN A 249 -9.38 -5.28 -12.85
N GLY A 250 -8.22 -4.64 -12.77
CA GLY A 250 -7.35 -4.26 -13.90
C GLY A 250 -7.96 -3.22 -14.83
N ASP A 251 -8.87 -2.36 -14.33
CA ASP A 251 -9.47 -1.29 -15.13
C ASP A 251 -8.75 0.07 -14.99
N GLY A 252 -7.69 0.10 -14.20
CA GLY A 252 -6.80 1.23 -13.94
C GLY A 252 -7.28 2.15 -12.83
N PHE A 253 -8.36 1.81 -12.11
CA PHE A 253 -8.81 2.58 -10.96
C PHE A 253 -8.50 1.78 -9.70
N ASP A 254 -8.07 2.44 -8.64
CA ASP A 254 -7.94 1.76 -7.36
C ASP A 254 -9.30 1.38 -6.81
N ASP A 255 -9.35 0.20 -6.19
CA ASP A 255 -10.54 -0.36 -5.58
C ASP A 255 -10.43 -0.28 -4.06
N LEU A 256 -11.52 -0.55 -3.35
CA LEU A 256 -11.58 -0.46 -1.88
C LEU A 256 -11.95 -1.79 -1.25
N ILE A 257 -11.36 -2.14 -0.10
CA ILE A 257 -11.85 -3.21 0.77
C ILE A 257 -12.27 -2.68 2.14
N ILE A 258 -13.50 -3.02 2.54
CA ILE A 258 -14.11 -2.52 3.78
C ILE A 258 -14.71 -3.69 4.55
N ALA A 259 -14.27 -3.88 5.78
CA ALA A 259 -14.76 -4.92 6.66
C ALA A 259 -16.05 -4.55 7.39
N ALA A 260 -16.93 -5.54 7.55
CA ALA A 260 -18.07 -5.58 8.44
C ALA A 260 -17.97 -6.86 9.30
N ASP A 261 -17.15 -6.80 10.34
CA ASP A 261 -16.76 -7.96 11.17
C ASP A 261 -17.94 -8.53 12.00
N GLY A 262 -18.94 -7.69 12.30
CA GLY A 262 -20.15 -8.11 13.00
C GLY A 262 -21.23 -8.71 12.10
N ALA A 263 -21.04 -8.70 10.77
CA ALA A 263 -22.02 -9.25 9.86
C ALA A 263 -22.16 -10.77 10.04
N ASP A 264 -23.40 -11.26 9.94
CA ASP A 264 -23.75 -12.68 10.05
C ASP A 264 -24.21 -13.26 8.69
N PRO A 265 -23.37 -13.28 7.64
CA PRO A 265 -23.77 -13.75 6.32
C PRO A 265 -24.29 -15.19 6.37
N ASN A 266 -25.35 -15.47 5.63
CA ASN A 266 -25.99 -16.79 5.59
C ASN A 266 -26.50 -17.29 6.97
N GLY A 267 -26.66 -16.39 7.96
CA GLY A 267 -27.05 -16.72 9.33
C GLY A 267 -25.91 -17.30 10.18
N ASN A 268 -24.67 -17.23 9.70
CA ASN A 268 -23.48 -17.68 10.41
C ASN A 268 -23.02 -16.60 11.37
N LYS A 269 -23.11 -16.89 12.68
CA LYS A 269 -22.73 -15.94 13.72
C LYS A 269 -21.23 -15.63 13.70
N TRP A 270 -20.88 -14.35 13.81
CA TRP A 270 -19.49 -13.87 13.86
C TRP A 270 -18.64 -14.38 12.69
N ALA A 271 -19.28 -14.56 11.54
CA ALA A 271 -18.56 -14.89 10.32
C ALA A 271 -17.83 -13.67 9.77
N GLY A 272 -18.46 -12.50 9.83
CA GLY A 272 -17.96 -11.28 9.20
C GLY A 272 -18.15 -11.32 7.68
N SER A 273 -18.24 -10.13 7.10
CA SER A 273 -18.18 -9.93 5.66
C SER A 273 -17.18 -8.82 5.35
N SER A 274 -16.52 -8.89 4.20
CA SER A 274 -15.83 -7.74 3.61
C SER A 274 -16.51 -7.34 2.31
N TYR A 275 -16.47 -6.07 1.96
CA TYR A 275 -16.98 -5.54 0.71
C TYR A 275 -15.83 -4.99 -0.09
N VAL A 276 -15.67 -5.49 -1.32
CA VAL A 276 -14.80 -4.89 -2.32
C VAL A 276 -15.68 -3.96 -3.16
N ILE A 277 -15.25 -2.73 -3.37
CA ILE A 277 -15.97 -1.73 -4.17
C ILE A 277 -15.03 -1.29 -5.28
N PHE A 278 -15.48 -1.42 -6.52
CA PHE A 278 -14.66 -1.00 -7.64
C PHE A 278 -14.64 0.52 -7.79
N GLY A 279 -13.43 1.05 -7.97
CA GLY A 279 -13.16 2.36 -8.51
C GLY A 279 -13.76 2.50 -9.90
N LYS A 280 -13.85 3.74 -10.36
CA LYS A 280 -14.32 4.08 -11.70
C LYS A 280 -14.11 5.56 -11.94
N ALA A 281 -14.09 5.91 -13.23
CA ALA A 281 -14.20 7.29 -13.64
C ALA A 281 -15.37 8.02 -12.94
N ALA A 282 -15.17 9.32 -12.72
CA ALA A 282 -16.10 10.23 -12.06
C ALA A 282 -17.61 9.95 -12.29
N GLY A 283 -18.41 10.25 -11.27
CA GLY A 283 -19.85 9.95 -11.26
C GLY A 283 -20.26 9.06 -10.09
N PHE A 284 -19.54 9.14 -8.97
CA PHE A 284 -20.02 8.64 -7.70
C PHE A 284 -21.22 9.47 -7.23
N GLY A 285 -22.22 8.80 -6.65
CA GLY A 285 -23.26 9.50 -5.91
C GLY A 285 -22.73 9.88 -4.53
N ALA A 286 -23.39 10.83 -3.85
CA ALA A 286 -23.01 11.20 -2.47
C ALA A 286 -23.03 10.03 -1.48
N ALA A 287 -23.79 8.97 -1.78
CA ALA A 287 -23.82 7.74 -1.00
C ALA A 287 -23.89 6.51 -1.92
N LEU A 288 -23.13 5.48 -1.58
CA LEU A 288 -23.13 4.17 -2.21
C LEU A 288 -23.97 3.20 -1.38
N ASP A 289 -24.88 2.49 -2.07
CA ASP A 289 -25.75 1.48 -1.48
C ASP A 289 -25.15 0.09 -1.68
N LEU A 290 -24.59 -0.49 -0.61
CA LEU A 290 -23.95 -1.81 -0.62
C LEU A 290 -24.90 -2.93 -1.06
N SER A 291 -26.22 -2.76 -0.95
CA SER A 291 -27.19 -3.79 -1.35
C SER A 291 -27.27 -3.97 -2.86
N ARG A 292 -26.67 -3.04 -3.62
CA ARG A 292 -26.62 -3.00 -5.07
C ARG A 292 -25.29 -3.49 -5.65
N ILE A 293 -24.41 -4.06 -4.82
CA ILE A 293 -23.19 -4.71 -5.28
C ILE A 293 -23.57 -5.98 -6.05
N ASP A 294 -23.08 -6.12 -7.29
CA ASP A 294 -23.53 -7.17 -8.21
C ASP A 294 -22.41 -7.93 -8.95
N GLY A 295 -21.15 -7.70 -8.59
CA GLY A 295 -19.98 -8.28 -9.27
C GLY A 295 -19.42 -7.42 -10.40
N LYS A 296 -20.08 -6.32 -10.78
CA LYS A 296 -19.57 -5.34 -11.76
C LYS A 296 -19.16 -4.01 -11.16
N ASN A 297 -19.55 -3.75 -9.92
CA ASN A 297 -19.28 -2.54 -9.16
C ASN A 297 -18.68 -2.87 -7.79
N GLY A 298 -18.01 -4.01 -7.70
CA GLY A 298 -17.57 -4.63 -6.46
C GLY A 298 -18.23 -5.99 -6.20
N PHE A 299 -17.87 -6.62 -5.09
CA PHE A 299 -18.41 -7.90 -4.62
C PHE A 299 -18.26 -8.04 -3.11
N ARG A 300 -19.03 -8.96 -2.51
CA ARG A 300 -18.94 -9.27 -1.07
C ARG A 300 -18.15 -10.55 -0.83
N LEU A 301 -17.29 -10.55 0.17
CA LEU A 301 -16.57 -11.70 0.72
C LEU A 301 -17.29 -12.17 2.00
N ASP A 302 -17.71 -13.44 2.04
CA ASP A 302 -18.37 -14.03 3.21
C ASP A 302 -17.42 -14.99 3.94
N GLY A 303 -17.23 -14.73 5.24
CA GLY A 303 -16.55 -15.65 6.16
C GLY A 303 -17.36 -16.90 6.52
N GLU A 304 -16.72 -17.80 7.27
CA GLU A 304 -17.39 -18.94 7.90
C GLU A 304 -17.74 -18.65 9.36
N ALA A 305 -18.70 -19.39 9.92
CA ALA A 305 -19.18 -19.15 11.29
C ALA A 305 -18.02 -19.21 12.31
N TYR A 306 -17.95 -18.22 13.20
CA TYR A 306 -16.93 -18.07 14.25
C TYR A 306 -15.50 -17.81 13.76
N ASP A 307 -15.31 -17.53 12.47
CA ASP A 307 -13.97 -17.22 11.92
C ASP A 307 -13.45 -15.86 12.41
N PHE A 308 -14.34 -14.96 12.85
CA PHE A 308 -14.02 -13.54 13.04
C PHE A 308 -13.27 -13.00 11.81
N SER A 309 -13.75 -13.37 10.61
CA SER A 309 -13.12 -12.91 9.39
C SER A 309 -13.41 -11.42 9.19
N SER A 310 -12.53 -10.73 8.46
CA SER A 310 -12.61 -9.28 8.18
C SER A 310 -12.09 -8.36 9.29
N ASP A 311 -11.28 -8.81 10.25
CA ASP A 311 -10.55 -7.88 11.11
C ASP A 311 -9.14 -8.41 11.42
N PRO A 312 -8.08 -7.94 10.73
CA PRO A 312 -8.03 -6.89 9.67
C PRO A 312 -8.11 -7.37 8.19
N VAL A 313 -8.28 -6.41 7.26
CA VAL A 313 -8.18 -6.58 5.78
C VAL A 313 -7.07 -5.70 5.19
N SER A 314 -6.48 -6.10 4.08
CA SER A 314 -5.47 -5.31 3.35
C SER A 314 -5.37 -5.74 1.86
N ASN A 315 -4.77 -4.89 1.03
CA ASN A 315 -4.18 -5.30 -0.26
C ASN A 315 -3.10 -6.37 0.00
N ALA A 316 -2.87 -7.25 -0.97
CA ALA A 316 -1.85 -8.27 -0.94
C ALA A 316 -0.80 -8.10 -2.06
N GLY A 317 -0.97 -7.12 -2.95
CA GLY A 317 -0.22 -6.96 -4.19
C GLY A 317 -0.54 -8.05 -5.20
N ASP A 318 0.23 -8.14 -6.29
CA ASP A 318 0.11 -9.19 -7.30
C ASP A 318 0.91 -10.44 -6.89
N VAL A 319 0.36 -11.19 -5.94
CA VAL A 319 0.98 -12.39 -5.33
C VAL A 319 1.18 -13.50 -6.36
N ASN A 320 0.42 -13.45 -7.45
CA ASN A 320 0.37 -14.49 -8.47
C ASN A 320 0.98 -14.07 -9.82
N GLY A 321 1.37 -12.81 -9.98
CA GLY A 321 2.07 -12.25 -11.14
C GLY A 321 1.22 -12.20 -12.41
N ASP A 322 -0.09 -12.06 -12.29
CA ASP A 322 -1.02 -11.95 -13.44
C ASP A 322 -1.42 -10.51 -13.80
N GLY A 323 -0.91 -9.53 -13.06
CA GLY A 323 -1.06 -8.10 -13.28
C GLY A 323 -2.30 -7.50 -12.63
N PHE A 324 -2.96 -8.21 -11.72
CA PHE A 324 -4.07 -7.73 -10.91
C PHE A 324 -3.69 -7.80 -9.45
N ASP A 325 -4.07 -6.79 -8.68
CA ASP A 325 -3.83 -6.84 -7.23
C ASP A 325 -4.72 -7.91 -6.58
N ASP A 326 -4.21 -8.53 -5.52
CA ASP A 326 -4.89 -9.55 -4.73
C ASP A 326 -5.24 -9.02 -3.34
N LEU A 327 -6.07 -9.74 -2.57
CA LEU A 327 -6.51 -9.30 -1.24
C LEU A 327 -6.10 -10.28 -0.16
N ILE A 328 -5.80 -9.77 1.03
CA ILE A 328 -5.62 -10.58 2.24
C ILE A 328 -6.65 -10.21 3.32
N ILE A 329 -7.32 -11.22 3.85
CA ILE A 329 -8.38 -11.09 4.86
C ILE A 329 -8.03 -11.98 6.05
N ALA A 330 -7.86 -11.38 7.21
CA ALA A 330 -7.65 -12.11 8.45
C ALA A 330 -8.89 -12.87 8.89
N ALA A 331 -8.67 -14.00 9.57
CA ALA A 331 -9.67 -14.85 10.21
C ALA A 331 -9.07 -15.53 11.45
N ARG A 332 -8.67 -14.72 12.43
CA ARG A 332 -7.99 -15.15 13.67
C ARG A 332 -8.80 -16.13 14.54
N GLY A 333 -10.11 -16.20 14.33
CA GLY A 333 -11.03 -17.11 15.01
C GLY A 333 -10.97 -18.56 14.58
N VAL A 334 -10.39 -18.83 13.41
CA VAL A 334 -10.40 -20.16 12.80
C VAL A 334 -9.62 -21.14 13.67
N ASP A 335 -10.16 -22.36 13.77
CA ASP A 335 -9.55 -23.51 14.45
C ASP A 335 -8.95 -24.51 13.42
N PRO A 336 -7.94 -24.12 12.61
CA PRO A 336 -7.45 -24.96 11.52
C PRO A 336 -6.91 -26.27 12.05
N HIS A 337 -7.28 -27.37 11.39
CA HIS A 337 -6.92 -28.73 11.80
C HIS A 337 -7.28 -29.07 13.26
N GLY A 338 -8.32 -28.44 13.82
CA GLY A 338 -8.77 -28.63 15.19
C GLY A 338 -7.88 -27.96 16.25
N LYS A 339 -6.97 -27.07 15.85
CA LYS A 339 -6.12 -26.29 16.76
C LYS A 339 -6.84 -25.02 17.15
N LYS A 340 -7.32 -25.00 18.39
CA LYS A 340 -8.11 -23.89 18.91
C LYS A 340 -7.38 -22.56 18.80
N TRP A 341 -7.98 -21.57 18.15
CA TRP A 341 -7.50 -20.20 18.00
C TRP A 341 -6.07 -20.16 17.42
N ALA A 342 -5.73 -21.11 16.55
CA ALA A 342 -4.50 -21.03 15.79
C ALA A 342 -4.58 -19.92 14.73
N GLY A 343 -5.79 -19.56 14.30
CA GLY A 343 -6.07 -18.49 13.37
C GLY A 343 -5.74 -18.84 11.93
N SER A 344 -6.26 -18.06 10.99
CA SER A 344 -5.99 -18.20 9.56
C SER A 344 -6.10 -16.85 8.87
N SER A 345 -5.65 -16.78 7.63
CA SER A 345 -5.92 -15.68 6.70
C SER A 345 -6.34 -16.24 5.35
N TYR A 346 -7.07 -15.47 4.56
CA TYR A 346 -7.51 -15.83 3.22
C TYR A 346 -6.93 -14.86 2.22
N VAL A 347 -6.36 -15.39 1.13
CA VAL A 347 -5.89 -14.62 -0.02
C VAL A 347 -6.91 -14.80 -1.13
N VAL A 348 -7.38 -13.73 -1.74
CA VAL A 348 -8.35 -13.76 -2.84
C VAL A 348 -7.70 -13.14 -4.07
N PHE A 349 -7.69 -13.87 -5.19
CA PHE A 349 -7.04 -13.37 -6.39
C PHE A 349 -7.89 -12.38 -7.18
N GLY A 350 -7.24 -11.34 -7.68
CA GLY A 350 -7.77 -10.41 -8.66
C GLY A 350 -8.00 -11.04 -10.03
N LYS A 351 -8.72 -10.31 -10.90
CA LYS A 351 -8.98 -10.69 -12.29
C LYS A 351 -9.74 -9.60 -13.03
N ALA A 352 -9.59 -9.56 -14.35
CA ALA A 352 -10.26 -8.60 -15.22
C ALA A 352 -11.81 -8.55 -15.12
N PHE A 353 -12.48 -9.69 -14.96
CA PHE A 353 -13.95 -9.74 -14.97
C PHE A 353 -14.52 -11.05 -14.41
N GLY A 354 -15.84 -11.06 -14.24
CA GLY A 354 -16.60 -12.24 -13.83
C GLY A 354 -16.52 -12.49 -12.33
N PHE A 355 -16.45 -11.42 -11.53
CA PHE A 355 -16.72 -11.51 -10.11
C PHE A 355 -18.21 -11.82 -9.92
N ASP A 356 -18.50 -12.78 -9.05
CA ASP A 356 -19.85 -12.97 -8.53
C ASP A 356 -20.12 -11.87 -7.50
N ALA A 357 -21.39 -11.48 -7.34
CA ALA A 357 -21.78 -10.52 -6.30
C ALA A 357 -21.37 -10.97 -4.87
N THR A 358 -21.18 -12.26 -4.66
CA THR A 358 -20.71 -12.82 -3.40
C THR A 358 -19.77 -13.99 -3.62
N LEU A 359 -18.61 -13.96 -2.96
CA LEU A 359 -17.64 -15.05 -2.89
C LEU A 359 -17.54 -15.53 -1.44
N LYS A 360 -17.70 -16.83 -1.23
CA LYS A 360 -17.46 -17.45 0.09
C LYS A 360 -15.99 -17.81 0.22
N LEU A 361 -15.34 -17.39 1.31
CA LEU A 361 -13.92 -17.66 1.53
C LEU A 361 -13.60 -19.16 1.63
N SER A 362 -14.57 -19.99 2.03
CA SER A 362 -14.43 -21.46 2.02
C SER A 362 -14.37 -22.09 0.63
N MET A 363 -14.68 -21.35 -0.45
CA MET A 363 -14.62 -21.83 -1.82
C MET A 363 -13.27 -21.58 -2.50
N LEU A 364 -12.32 -20.97 -1.80
CA LEU A 364 -10.97 -20.76 -2.30
C LEU A 364 -10.28 -22.11 -2.53
N ASN A 365 -9.67 -22.29 -3.70
CA ASN A 365 -9.21 -23.60 -4.17
C ASN A 365 -7.79 -23.61 -4.76
N GLY A 366 -7.09 -22.48 -4.71
CA GLY A 366 -5.76 -22.29 -5.27
C GLY A 366 -5.74 -21.68 -6.68
N SER A 367 -6.89 -21.61 -7.38
CA SER A 367 -7.00 -20.90 -8.66
C SER A 367 -7.73 -19.56 -8.57
N ASN A 368 -8.34 -19.26 -7.43
CA ASN A 368 -9.09 -18.02 -7.16
C ASN A 368 -8.69 -17.42 -5.81
N GLY A 369 -7.52 -17.81 -5.30
CA GLY A 369 -7.06 -17.55 -3.95
C GLY A 369 -6.93 -18.83 -3.11
N PHE A 370 -6.47 -18.68 -1.88
CA PHE A 370 -6.14 -19.79 -0.97
C PHE A 370 -6.20 -19.36 0.50
N ARG A 371 -6.20 -20.32 1.43
CA ARG A 371 -6.16 -20.07 2.88
C ARG A 371 -4.77 -20.34 3.49
N LEU A 372 -4.35 -19.49 4.40
CA LEU A 372 -3.14 -19.60 5.22
C LEU A 372 -3.51 -20.07 6.63
N ASP A 373 -3.08 -21.26 7.03
CA ASP A 373 -3.45 -21.88 8.31
C ASP A 373 -2.33 -21.70 9.36
N GLY A 374 -2.71 -21.17 10.52
CA GLY A 374 -1.85 -21.09 11.70
C GLY A 374 -1.38 -22.48 12.20
N GLY A 375 -0.15 -22.52 12.69
CA GLY A 375 0.54 -23.77 13.04
C GLY A 375 0.27 -24.28 14.46
N VAL A 376 -0.09 -23.42 15.41
CA VAL A 376 -0.11 -23.75 16.85
C VAL A 376 -1.35 -23.13 17.50
N ALA A 377 -1.98 -23.86 18.42
CA ALA A 377 -3.19 -23.40 19.11
C ALA A 377 -2.90 -22.14 19.94
N TYR A 378 -3.81 -21.17 19.88
CA TYR A 378 -3.78 -19.88 20.58
C TYR A 378 -2.73 -18.87 20.11
N ASP A 379 -2.01 -19.13 19.02
CA ASP A 379 -1.03 -18.18 18.48
C ASP A 379 -1.69 -16.98 17.77
N LEU A 380 -2.99 -17.08 17.42
CA LEU A 380 -3.77 -16.04 16.72
C LEU A 380 -3.12 -15.61 15.40
N SER A 381 -2.79 -16.56 14.52
CA SER A 381 -2.32 -16.18 13.18
C SER A 381 -3.39 -15.43 12.41
N GLY A 382 -2.98 -14.40 11.67
CA GLY A 382 -3.91 -13.44 11.08
C GLY A 382 -4.44 -12.44 12.12
N PHE A 383 -3.70 -12.16 13.19
CA PHE A 383 -4.06 -11.05 14.08
C PHE A 383 -3.88 -9.70 13.38
N SER A 384 -2.84 -9.59 12.57
CA SER A 384 -2.56 -8.52 11.63
C SER A 384 -2.11 -9.12 10.29
N VAL A 385 -2.42 -8.45 9.19
CA VAL A 385 -2.05 -8.86 7.83
C VAL A 385 -1.72 -7.62 6.99
N SER A 386 -0.81 -7.77 6.03
CA SER A 386 -0.47 -6.79 5.00
C SER A 386 0.16 -7.54 3.81
N ASP A 387 0.30 -6.88 2.66
CA ASP A 387 1.38 -7.19 1.73
C ASP A 387 2.76 -6.95 2.40
N ALA A 388 3.80 -7.48 1.79
CA ALA A 388 5.19 -7.19 2.13
C ALA A 388 5.96 -6.58 0.94
N GLY A 389 5.29 -6.37 -0.20
CA GLY A 389 5.93 -6.22 -1.52
C GLY A 389 6.77 -7.43 -1.92
N ASP A 390 7.54 -7.31 -3.01
CA ASP A 390 8.50 -8.34 -3.46
C ASP A 390 9.79 -8.33 -2.62
N VAL A 391 9.71 -8.81 -1.38
CA VAL A 391 10.86 -8.81 -0.45
C VAL A 391 12.02 -9.69 -0.90
N ASN A 392 11.78 -10.55 -1.90
CA ASN A 392 12.76 -11.52 -2.38
C ASN A 392 13.27 -11.25 -3.81
N GLY A 393 12.76 -10.21 -4.48
CA GLY A 393 13.15 -9.74 -5.81
C GLY A 393 12.83 -10.73 -6.92
N ASP A 394 11.81 -11.59 -6.76
CA ASP A 394 11.46 -12.62 -7.74
C ASP A 394 10.34 -12.23 -8.73
N GLY A 395 9.78 -11.03 -8.55
CA GLY A 395 8.76 -10.37 -9.35
C GLY A 395 7.33 -10.78 -9.01
N PHE A 396 7.10 -11.16 -7.76
CA PHE A 396 5.78 -11.43 -7.19
C PHE A 396 5.72 -10.79 -5.82
N ASP A 397 4.58 -10.17 -5.48
CA ASP A 397 4.43 -9.63 -4.15
C ASP A 397 4.30 -10.75 -3.11
N ASP A 398 4.87 -10.49 -1.93
CA ASP A 398 4.90 -11.42 -0.82
C ASP A 398 3.92 -10.98 0.27
N LEU A 399 3.51 -11.92 1.13
CA LEU A 399 2.48 -11.68 2.15
C LEU A 399 3.08 -11.61 3.55
N LEU A 400 2.55 -10.73 4.41
CA LEU A 400 2.98 -10.58 5.80
C LEU A 400 1.82 -10.87 6.78
N ILE A 401 2.08 -11.76 7.76
CA ILE A 401 1.06 -12.21 8.71
C ILE A 401 1.61 -12.17 10.14
N GLY A 402 0.92 -11.45 11.03
CA GLY A 402 1.22 -11.37 12.46
C GLY A 402 0.59 -12.49 13.30
N SER A 403 1.29 -12.89 14.37
CA SER A 403 0.86 -13.90 15.37
C SER A 403 1.43 -13.53 16.75
N PRO A 404 0.95 -12.44 17.37
CA PRO A 404 1.54 -11.84 18.58
C PRO A 404 1.53 -12.77 19.80
N ASN A 405 0.62 -13.75 19.83
CA ASN A 405 0.54 -14.71 20.93
C ASN A 405 1.45 -15.93 20.77
N ALA A 406 2.14 -16.07 19.64
CA ALA A 406 3.15 -17.09 19.48
C ALA A 406 4.23 -16.95 20.56
N SER A 407 4.83 -18.08 20.94
CA SER A 407 5.78 -18.13 22.06
C SER A 407 7.14 -18.75 21.72
N PRO A 408 7.81 -18.37 20.61
CA PRO A 408 9.10 -18.95 20.22
C PRO A 408 10.24 -18.66 21.22
N HIS A 409 10.24 -17.50 21.89
CA HIS A 409 11.30 -17.07 22.82
C HIS A 409 10.75 -16.70 24.20
N GLY A 410 9.66 -17.35 24.62
CA GLY A 410 8.97 -17.09 25.87
C GLY A 410 7.49 -16.81 25.62
N ARG A 411 6.71 -16.71 26.70
CA ARG A 411 5.26 -16.53 26.60
C ARG A 411 4.96 -15.21 25.89
N TYR A 412 4.18 -15.27 24.80
CA TYR A 412 3.78 -14.11 23.99
C TYR A 412 4.96 -13.26 23.52
N SER A 413 6.07 -13.90 23.15
CA SER A 413 7.14 -13.17 22.47
C SER A 413 6.71 -12.72 21.08
N GLY A 414 5.72 -13.38 20.48
CA GLY A 414 5.19 -13.10 19.16
C GLY A 414 6.01 -13.74 18.04
N SER A 415 5.35 -13.88 16.90
CA SER A 415 5.93 -14.27 15.62
C SER A 415 5.21 -13.55 14.49
N SER A 416 5.90 -13.37 13.37
CA SER A 416 5.32 -13.02 12.08
C SER A 416 5.76 -14.02 11.01
N TYR A 417 5.11 -14.00 9.85
CA TYR A 417 5.40 -14.89 8.74
C TYR A 417 5.42 -14.08 7.45
N VAL A 418 6.46 -14.26 6.66
CA VAL A 418 6.49 -13.86 5.25
C VAL A 418 6.19 -15.09 4.41
N VAL A 419 5.24 -15.00 3.48
CA VAL A 419 4.89 -16.07 2.54
C VAL A 419 5.15 -15.57 1.13
N TYR A 420 6.00 -16.29 0.40
CA TYR A 420 6.39 -15.84 -0.93
C TYR A 420 5.28 -16.04 -1.98
N GLY A 421 5.11 -15.02 -2.83
CA GLY A 421 4.32 -15.06 -4.05
C GLY A 421 4.90 -16.04 -5.08
N LYS A 422 4.10 -16.35 -6.12
CA LYS A 422 4.52 -17.18 -7.26
C LYS A 422 3.47 -17.23 -8.37
N ALA A 423 3.93 -17.46 -9.59
CA ALA A 423 3.09 -17.58 -10.78
C ALA A 423 1.91 -18.58 -10.70
N SER A 424 2.07 -19.71 -10.00
CA SER A 424 1.05 -20.77 -9.99
C SER A 424 1.32 -21.87 -8.95
N GLY A 425 0.38 -22.80 -8.86
CA GLY A 425 0.51 -24.00 -8.01
C GLY A 425 0.22 -23.71 -6.54
N PHE A 426 -0.62 -22.71 -6.25
CA PHE A 426 -1.23 -22.56 -4.94
C PHE A 426 -2.18 -23.74 -4.69
N GLY A 427 -2.06 -24.37 -3.52
CA GLY A 427 -3.09 -25.26 -3.03
C GLY A 427 -4.23 -24.43 -2.43
N ALA A 428 -5.40 -25.04 -2.21
CA ALA A 428 -6.49 -24.40 -1.48
C ALA A 428 -6.09 -23.94 -0.06
N THR A 429 -5.08 -24.58 0.53
CA THR A 429 -4.59 -24.27 1.87
C THR A 429 -3.07 -24.43 1.95
N LEU A 430 -2.41 -23.50 2.65
CA LEU A 430 -1.00 -23.56 3.01
C LEU A 430 -0.87 -23.44 4.53
N ASN A 431 -0.12 -24.35 5.16
CA ASN A 431 0.12 -24.30 6.60
C ASN A 431 1.41 -23.52 6.89
N LEU A 432 1.32 -22.45 7.69
CA LEU A 432 2.45 -21.56 7.98
C LEU A 432 3.61 -22.28 8.71
N SER A 433 3.32 -23.37 9.43
CA SER A 433 4.38 -24.18 10.06
C SER A 433 5.21 -25.01 9.07
N THR A 434 4.81 -25.05 7.80
CA THR A 434 5.51 -25.81 6.74
C THR A 434 6.35 -24.92 5.82
N LEU A 435 6.39 -23.61 6.08
CA LEU A 435 7.23 -22.68 5.34
C LEU A 435 8.69 -23.10 5.35
N ASN A 436 9.35 -22.87 4.24
CA ASN A 436 10.75 -23.15 4.02
C ASN A 436 11.31 -22.12 3.06
N SER A 437 12.63 -22.15 2.82
CA SER A 437 13.35 -21.16 2.01
C SER A 437 12.82 -20.87 0.60
N ASN A 438 11.90 -21.68 0.07
CA ASN A 438 11.34 -21.50 -1.25
C ASN A 438 9.88 -21.00 -1.21
N SER A 439 9.29 -20.85 -0.03
CA SER A 439 7.89 -20.46 0.15
C SER A 439 7.70 -19.37 1.20
N GLY A 440 8.77 -18.93 1.87
CA GLY A 440 8.72 -17.92 2.91
C GLY A 440 9.56 -18.26 4.14
N PHE A 441 9.37 -17.52 5.22
CA PHE A 441 10.06 -17.72 6.49
C PHE A 441 9.25 -17.19 7.67
N ARG A 442 9.57 -17.68 8.87
CA ARG A 442 9.04 -17.17 10.12
C ARG A 442 9.98 -16.13 10.72
N ILE A 443 9.43 -15.11 11.35
CA ILE A 443 10.14 -14.13 12.15
C ILE A 443 9.71 -14.32 13.60
N ASP A 444 10.66 -14.52 14.50
CA ASP A 444 10.41 -14.73 15.92
C ASP A 444 10.72 -13.46 16.70
N GLY A 445 9.77 -13.07 17.55
CA GLY A 445 9.95 -11.98 18.50
C GLY A 445 11.11 -12.25 19.46
N ALA A 446 11.67 -11.17 20.00
CA ALA A 446 12.95 -11.20 20.70
C ALA A 446 12.83 -11.76 22.13
N VAL A 447 11.85 -11.29 22.91
CA VAL A 447 11.71 -11.60 24.33
C VAL A 447 10.23 -11.86 24.69
N SER A 448 10.00 -12.58 25.79
CA SER A 448 8.65 -12.86 26.31
C SER A 448 7.86 -11.56 26.55
N ARG A 449 6.59 -11.54 26.10
CA ARG A 449 5.64 -10.42 26.22
C ARG A 449 5.95 -9.20 25.36
N ASP A 450 6.84 -9.33 24.38
CA ASP A 450 7.04 -8.28 23.38
C ASP A 450 5.84 -8.17 22.41
N PHE A 451 5.04 -9.24 22.25
CA PHE A 451 3.92 -9.31 21.31
C PHE A 451 4.29 -8.95 19.86
N ALA A 452 5.49 -9.33 19.41
CA ALA A 452 5.91 -9.06 18.04
C ALA A 452 4.91 -9.64 17.02
N GLY A 453 4.49 -8.81 16.07
CA GLY A 453 3.43 -9.15 15.11
C GLY A 453 2.03 -8.69 15.55
N GLU A 454 1.91 -7.86 16.59
CA GLU A 454 0.65 -7.18 16.95
C GLU A 454 0.17 -6.31 15.78
N SER A 455 1.09 -5.60 15.14
CA SER A 455 0.89 -4.86 13.90
C SER A 455 2.02 -5.19 12.92
N VAL A 456 1.67 -5.30 11.63
CA VAL A 456 2.59 -5.52 10.53
C VAL A 456 2.16 -4.66 9.35
N SER A 457 3.12 -4.26 8.52
CA SER A 457 2.90 -3.48 7.29
C SER A 457 4.07 -3.71 6.33
N SER A 458 3.86 -3.50 5.04
CA SER A 458 4.98 -3.18 4.14
C SER A 458 5.65 -1.88 4.61
N ALA A 459 6.87 -1.66 4.17
CA ALA A 459 7.63 -0.45 4.43
C ALA A 459 8.09 0.26 3.16
N GLY A 460 7.73 -0.27 1.98
CA GLY A 460 8.38 0.09 0.72
C GLY A 460 9.87 -0.23 0.73
N ASP A 461 10.68 0.42 -0.09
CA ASP A 461 12.15 0.31 -0.10
C ASP A 461 12.79 1.47 0.68
N VAL A 462 12.86 1.32 2.00
CA VAL A 462 13.36 2.39 2.89
C VAL A 462 14.86 2.63 2.76
N ASN A 463 15.56 1.77 2.04
CA ASN A 463 17.01 1.77 1.94
C ASN A 463 17.54 1.93 0.50
N GLY A 464 16.65 1.82 -0.50
CA GLY A 464 16.86 2.01 -1.93
C GLY A 464 17.57 0.85 -2.62
N ASP A 465 17.62 -0.34 -2.03
CA ASP A 465 18.36 -1.47 -2.60
C ASP A 465 17.57 -2.29 -3.65
N GLY A 466 16.36 -1.84 -3.99
CA GLY A 466 15.47 -2.43 -4.98
C GLY A 466 14.74 -3.67 -4.50
N PHE A 467 14.71 -3.92 -3.18
CA PHE A 467 13.88 -4.94 -2.55
C PHE A 467 12.89 -4.26 -1.62
N ALA A 468 11.66 -4.79 -1.57
CA ALA A 468 10.70 -4.32 -0.59
C ALA A 468 11.15 -4.69 0.84
N ASP A 469 10.97 -3.75 1.76
CA ASP A 469 11.21 -3.87 3.20
C ASP A 469 9.87 -3.95 3.94
N PHE A 470 9.90 -4.35 5.22
CA PHE A 470 8.66 -4.49 5.99
C PHE A 470 8.83 -4.22 7.48
N LEU A 471 7.69 -3.91 8.12
CA LEU A 471 7.57 -3.49 9.51
C LEU A 471 6.92 -4.57 10.39
N ILE A 472 7.42 -4.70 11.61
CA ILE A 472 6.82 -5.50 12.68
C ILE A 472 6.76 -4.68 13.97
N GLY A 473 5.56 -4.48 14.49
CA GLY A 473 5.29 -3.87 15.79
C GLY A 473 5.39 -4.86 16.95
N ALA A 474 5.93 -4.40 18.08
CA ALA A 474 6.06 -5.15 19.33
C ALA A 474 5.83 -4.19 20.52
N ASP A 475 4.57 -3.84 20.75
CA ASP A 475 4.14 -2.80 21.67
C ASP A 475 4.42 -3.11 23.16
N GLY A 476 4.46 -4.40 23.51
CA GLY A 476 4.79 -4.85 24.86
C GLY A 476 6.28 -4.92 25.17
N ALA A 477 7.15 -4.58 24.22
CA ALA A 477 8.59 -4.66 24.43
C ALA A 477 9.08 -3.68 25.52
N ASP A 478 10.12 -4.08 26.24
CA ASP A 478 10.75 -3.30 27.31
C ASP A 478 12.16 -2.79 26.91
N PRO A 479 12.34 -2.03 25.81
CA PRO A 479 13.65 -1.61 25.36
C PRO A 479 14.35 -0.76 26.43
N ASN A 480 15.65 -0.98 26.58
CA ASN A 480 16.48 -0.29 27.58
C ASN A 480 15.97 -0.44 29.04
N GLY A 481 15.15 -1.47 29.31
CA GLY A 481 14.54 -1.71 30.61
C GLY A 481 13.39 -0.76 30.96
N ILE A 482 12.83 -0.06 29.97
CA ILE A 482 11.69 0.82 30.13
C ILE A 482 10.41 0.02 29.87
N GLU A 483 9.62 -0.19 30.91
CA GLU A 483 8.41 -1.03 30.87
C GLU A 483 7.42 -0.58 29.80
N MET A 484 7.04 -1.48 28.89
CA MET A 484 6.07 -1.28 27.80
C MET A 484 6.34 -0.01 26.98
N ALA A 485 7.60 0.37 26.82
CA ALA A 485 7.94 1.45 25.89
C ALA A 485 7.64 1.03 24.44
N GLY A 486 7.67 -0.27 24.15
CA GLY A 486 7.41 -0.82 22.83
C GLY A 486 8.57 -0.61 21.86
N SER A 487 8.63 -1.47 20.85
CA SER A 487 9.62 -1.40 19.78
C SER A 487 8.95 -1.65 18.43
N SER A 488 9.44 -0.96 17.41
CA SER A 488 9.13 -1.25 16.00
C SER A 488 10.37 -1.77 15.30
N TYR A 489 10.21 -2.79 14.46
CA TYR A 489 11.30 -3.43 13.74
C TYR A 489 11.08 -3.25 12.25
N VAL A 490 12.12 -2.81 11.56
CA VAL A 490 12.17 -2.79 10.10
C VAL A 490 13.11 -3.92 9.68
N LEU A 491 12.67 -4.75 8.74
CA LEU A 491 13.47 -5.83 8.18
C LEU A 491 13.69 -5.55 6.71
N PHE A 492 14.95 -5.61 6.29
CA PHE A 492 15.27 -5.40 4.89
C PHE A 492 15.01 -6.64 4.05
N GLY A 493 14.48 -6.43 2.84
CA GLY A 493 14.38 -7.42 1.78
C GLY A 493 15.75 -7.91 1.30
N GLY A 494 15.73 -8.75 0.28
CA GLY A 494 16.95 -9.20 -0.40
C GLY A 494 16.76 -10.50 -1.15
N ASP A 495 17.79 -10.92 -1.90
CA ASP A 495 17.77 -12.16 -2.71
C ASP A 495 17.78 -13.45 -1.86
N PHE A 496 16.73 -13.68 -1.08
CA PHE A 496 16.58 -14.79 -0.14
C PHE A 496 16.42 -16.13 -0.85
N THR A 497 15.88 -16.10 -2.07
CA THR A 497 15.62 -17.28 -2.90
C THR A 497 16.76 -17.59 -3.87
N TYR A 498 17.76 -16.71 -3.98
CA TYR A 498 18.84 -16.77 -4.98
C TYR A 498 18.29 -16.79 -6.42
N SER A 499 17.23 -16.02 -6.63
CA SER A 499 16.48 -15.99 -7.88
C SER A 499 16.82 -14.76 -8.74
N VAL A 500 17.42 -13.72 -8.13
CA VAL A 500 17.92 -12.54 -8.82
C VAL A 500 19.11 -12.94 -9.70
N THR A 501 18.96 -12.73 -11.00
CA THR A 501 19.99 -13.15 -11.97
C THR A 501 20.98 -12.04 -12.29
N ARG A 502 20.59 -10.79 -12.06
CA ARG A 502 21.36 -9.57 -12.33
C ARG A 502 21.17 -8.61 -11.16
N LEU A 503 22.07 -8.71 -10.19
CA LEU A 503 22.10 -7.83 -9.03
C LEU A 503 23.14 -6.72 -9.26
N GLY A 504 22.73 -5.47 -9.07
CA GLY A 504 23.60 -4.29 -9.14
C GLY A 504 24.24 -3.95 -7.79
N THR A 505 24.61 -2.69 -7.65
CA THR A 505 25.33 -2.12 -6.49
C THR A 505 24.77 -0.74 -6.16
N SER A 506 25.43 0.01 -5.28
CA SER A 506 25.06 1.39 -5.00
C SER A 506 25.66 2.41 -6.00
N ASN A 507 26.06 1.96 -7.19
CA ASN A 507 26.66 2.81 -8.23
C ASN A 507 25.90 2.62 -9.53
N ALA A 508 26.01 3.60 -10.44
CA ALA A 508 25.53 3.46 -11.81
C ALA A 508 26.11 2.22 -12.52
N ASP A 509 25.29 1.18 -12.63
CA ASP A 509 25.58 -0.13 -13.16
C ASP A 509 25.04 -0.32 -14.59
N HIS A 510 25.62 -1.28 -15.31
CA HIS A 510 25.14 -1.68 -16.63
C HIS A 510 24.93 -3.19 -16.66
N LEU A 511 23.68 -3.57 -16.40
CA LEU A 511 23.23 -4.95 -16.26
C LEU A 511 22.70 -5.47 -17.60
N VAL A 512 23.23 -6.61 -18.06
CA VAL A 512 22.87 -7.18 -19.38
C VAL A 512 22.28 -8.56 -19.22
N GLY A 513 21.02 -8.71 -19.64
CA GLY A 513 20.24 -9.95 -19.67
C GLY A 513 20.54 -10.86 -20.86
N THR A 514 19.68 -11.86 -21.02
CA THR A 514 19.73 -12.90 -22.03
C THR A 514 18.48 -12.86 -22.92
N LYS A 515 18.14 -13.95 -23.62
CA LYS A 515 16.86 -14.05 -24.36
C LYS A 515 15.80 -14.84 -23.59
N MET A 516 16.17 -15.26 -22.38
CA MET A 516 15.34 -16.00 -21.43
C MET A 516 14.89 -15.01 -20.35
N ALA A 517 13.99 -15.45 -19.47
CA ALA A 517 13.62 -14.65 -18.30
C ALA A 517 14.85 -14.39 -17.42
N ASP A 518 15.18 -13.13 -17.25
CA ASP A 518 16.15 -12.63 -16.28
C ASP A 518 15.41 -11.80 -15.21
N ARG A 519 15.98 -11.77 -14.00
CA ARG A 519 15.54 -10.90 -12.91
C ARG A 519 16.63 -9.91 -12.58
N PHE A 520 16.30 -8.63 -12.66
CA PHE A 520 17.18 -7.51 -12.39
C PHE A 520 16.74 -6.82 -11.10
N VAL A 521 17.69 -6.57 -10.22
CA VAL A 521 17.57 -5.65 -9.09
C VAL A 521 18.80 -4.76 -9.18
N ALA A 522 18.61 -3.50 -9.58
CA ALA A 522 19.72 -2.61 -9.90
C ALA A 522 20.30 -1.95 -8.64
N GLY A 523 19.41 -1.49 -7.74
CA GLY A 523 19.75 -0.98 -6.43
C GLY A 523 19.80 0.54 -6.45
N ILE A 524 20.84 1.13 -5.86
CA ILE A 524 20.99 2.59 -5.86
C ILE A 524 21.90 2.99 -7.02
N GLY A 525 21.52 4.00 -7.80
CA GLY A 525 22.34 4.53 -8.87
C GLY A 525 21.50 4.97 -10.06
N ASN A 526 22.19 5.38 -11.12
CA ASN A 526 21.51 5.63 -12.40
C ASN A 526 21.89 4.49 -13.33
N ASP A 527 21.09 3.45 -13.32
CA ASP A 527 21.41 2.14 -13.83
C ASP A 527 20.87 1.92 -15.24
N LYS A 528 21.48 0.97 -15.93
CA LYS A 528 21.07 0.56 -17.27
C LYS A 528 20.84 -0.93 -17.29
N MET A 529 19.59 -1.32 -17.44
CA MET A 529 19.18 -2.72 -17.55
C MET A 529 18.81 -3.04 -18.99
N LEU A 530 19.46 -4.05 -19.57
CA LEU A 530 19.21 -4.50 -20.95
C LEU A 530 18.65 -5.92 -20.96
N GLY A 531 17.33 -6.07 -21.07
CA GLY A 531 16.65 -7.38 -21.05
C GLY A 531 17.07 -8.30 -22.19
N ARG A 532 17.00 -7.82 -23.45
CA ARG A 532 17.18 -8.60 -24.71
C ARG A 532 16.13 -9.70 -24.94
N GLY A 533 15.06 -9.70 -24.14
CA GLY A 533 13.80 -10.41 -24.34
C GLY A 533 13.66 -11.61 -23.42
N GLY A 534 12.44 -12.02 -23.13
CA GLY A 534 12.19 -12.98 -22.05
C GLY A 534 11.05 -12.48 -21.18
N ALA A 535 10.64 -13.29 -20.20
CA ALA A 535 9.74 -12.83 -19.15
C ALA A 535 10.56 -12.18 -18.03
N ASP A 536 11.18 -11.06 -18.38
CA ASP A 536 12.11 -10.33 -17.53
C ASP A 536 11.38 -9.58 -16.41
N VAL A 537 11.97 -9.54 -15.22
CA VAL A 537 11.55 -8.70 -14.09
C VAL A 537 12.62 -7.64 -13.91
N PHE A 538 12.24 -6.37 -13.89
CA PHE A 538 13.14 -5.26 -13.63
C PHE A 538 12.70 -4.52 -12.38
N HIS A 539 13.60 -4.40 -11.43
CA HIS A 539 13.54 -3.49 -10.28
C HIS A 539 14.69 -2.50 -10.43
N GLY A 540 14.35 -1.23 -10.68
CA GLY A 540 15.32 -0.13 -10.75
C GLY A 540 15.95 0.13 -9.40
N GLY A 541 15.12 0.43 -8.40
CA GLY A 541 15.57 0.90 -7.10
C GLY A 541 15.70 2.42 -7.11
N ALA A 542 16.64 2.97 -6.37
CA ALA A 542 16.76 4.42 -6.23
C ALA A 542 17.70 5.06 -7.27
N GLY A 543 17.17 6.00 -8.06
CA GLY A 543 17.91 6.87 -8.97
C GLY A 543 17.28 6.95 -10.36
N ASN A 544 18.01 7.45 -11.36
CA ASN A 544 17.42 7.64 -12.68
C ASN A 544 17.86 6.52 -13.63
N ASP A 545 17.02 5.50 -13.75
CA ASP A 545 17.32 4.27 -14.44
C ASP A 545 16.85 4.23 -15.89
N THR A 546 17.41 3.29 -16.64
CA THR A 546 17.00 2.99 -18.00
C THR A 546 16.77 1.50 -18.17
N LEU A 547 15.49 1.13 -18.29
CA LEU A 547 14.99 -0.23 -18.40
C LEU A 547 14.71 -0.54 -19.87
N SER A 548 15.56 -1.35 -20.52
CA SER A 548 15.46 -1.63 -21.96
C SER A 548 14.77 -2.96 -22.25
N VAL A 549 13.53 -2.88 -22.73
CA VAL A 549 12.73 -4.03 -23.18
C VAL A 549 12.86 -4.23 -24.70
N SER A 550 12.76 -5.48 -25.16
CA SER A 550 12.90 -5.81 -26.59
C SER A 550 11.66 -6.44 -27.23
N ASP A 551 10.70 -6.86 -26.41
CA ASP A 551 9.42 -7.44 -26.79
C ASP A 551 8.41 -7.21 -25.65
N HIS A 552 7.17 -7.72 -25.80
CA HIS A 552 6.08 -7.57 -24.82
C HIS A 552 6.07 -8.67 -23.74
N ARG A 553 7.07 -9.55 -23.71
CA ARG A 553 7.04 -10.76 -22.87
C ARG A 553 7.54 -10.50 -21.46
N PHE A 554 8.19 -9.37 -21.17
CA PHE A 554 8.65 -8.99 -19.83
C PHE A 554 7.52 -9.15 -18.82
N ARG A 555 7.81 -9.59 -17.60
CA ARG A 555 6.80 -9.75 -16.55
C ARG A 555 6.49 -8.41 -15.88
N LEU A 556 7.52 -7.73 -15.41
CA LEU A 556 7.43 -6.51 -14.60
C LEU A 556 8.53 -5.54 -15.03
N VAL A 557 8.19 -4.26 -15.12
CA VAL A 557 9.09 -3.12 -15.23
C VAL A 557 8.72 -2.19 -14.09
N ASP A 558 9.59 -2.09 -13.10
CA ASP A 558 9.47 -1.16 -12.01
C ASP A 558 10.72 -0.26 -12.04
N GLY A 559 10.51 1.04 -12.23
CA GLY A 559 11.59 2.03 -12.22
C GLY A 559 12.12 2.32 -10.82
N GLY A 560 11.32 2.11 -9.77
CA GLY A 560 11.62 2.59 -8.44
C GLY A 560 11.56 4.12 -8.35
N SER A 561 12.34 4.69 -7.43
CA SER A 561 12.31 6.13 -7.18
C SER A 561 13.27 6.88 -8.10
N GLY A 562 12.86 8.06 -8.58
CA GLY A 562 13.72 8.93 -9.36
C GLY A 562 13.08 9.42 -10.64
N THR A 563 13.77 9.27 -11.77
CA THR A 563 13.21 9.62 -13.07
C THR A 563 13.66 8.60 -14.09
N ASP A 564 12.77 7.68 -14.36
CA ASP A 564 13.07 6.38 -14.93
C ASP A 564 12.58 6.28 -16.36
N THR A 565 13.37 5.56 -17.16
CA THR A 565 13.16 5.48 -18.60
C THR A 565 12.93 4.06 -19.06
N LEU A 566 11.70 3.75 -19.48
CA LEU A 566 11.40 2.56 -20.26
C LEU A 566 11.85 2.75 -21.71
N LYS A 567 12.85 1.97 -22.15
CA LYS A 567 13.46 2.08 -23.47
C LYS A 567 13.09 0.91 -24.38
N PHE A 568 12.67 1.22 -25.59
CA PHE A 568 12.43 0.22 -26.63
C PHE A 568 13.75 -0.11 -27.34
N SER A 569 14.24 -1.33 -27.14
CA SER A 569 15.45 -1.84 -27.81
C SER A 569 15.14 -2.82 -28.95
N GLY A 570 13.89 -3.29 -29.02
CA GLY A 570 13.37 -4.20 -30.03
C GLY A 570 13.22 -3.58 -31.42
N ASN A 571 12.66 -4.35 -32.34
CA ASN A 571 12.38 -3.90 -33.71
C ASN A 571 10.87 -3.83 -33.94
N HIS A 572 10.33 -2.63 -34.19
CA HIS A 572 8.89 -2.39 -34.38
C HIS A 572 8.02 -2.85 -33.20
N LEU A 573 8.36 -2.38 -31.99
CA LEU A 573 7.58 -2.67 -30.79
C LEU A 573 6.25 -1.88 -30.83
N ASN A 574 5.13 -2.55 -30.53
CA ASN A 574 3.81 -1.94 -30.48
C ASN A 574 3.19 -2.15 -29.10
N LEU A 575 3.60 -1.30 -28.16
CA LEU A 575 3.18 -1.39 -26.76
C LEU A 575 1.85 -0.68 -26.58
N ASN A 576 0.88 -1.36 -25.97
CA ASN A 576 -0.40 -0.78 -25.61
C ASN A 576 -0.58 -0.92 -24.10
N LEU A 577 -0.45 0.19 -23.37
CA LEU A 577 -0.32 0.20 -21.91
C LEU A 577 -1.51 -0.43 -21.18
N LYS A 578 -2.73 -0.29 -21.74
CA LYS A 578 -3.94 -0.95 -21.22
C LYS A 578 -3.87 -2.49 -21.07
N HIS A 579 -2.86 -3.13 -21.66
CA HIS A 579 -2.66 -4.59 -21.61
C HIS A 579 -1.52 -5.00 -20.67
N PHE A 580 -0.89 -4.01 -20.02
CA PHE A 580 0.20 -4.25 -19.10
C PHE A 580 -0.22 -4.04 -17.65
N HIS A 581 -1.32 -3.33 -17.35
CA HIS A 581 -1.82 -3.16 -15.97
C HIS A 581 -0.67 -2.80 -15.01
N ASN A 582 -0.66 -3.28 -13.77
CA ASN A 582 0.37 -3.03 -12.74
C ASN A 582 1.75 -3.69 -13.03
N ARG A 583 2.09 -3.91 -14.31
CA ARG A 583 3.36 -4.50 -14.77
C ARG A 583 4.35 -3.47 -15.29
N ILE A 584 3.97 -2.20 -15.37
CA ILE A 584 4.85 -1.09 -15.71
C ILE A 584 4.54 0.02 -14.70
N ASN A 585 5.41 0.17 -13.72
CA ASN A 585 5.23 1.08 -12.60
C ASN A 585 6.44 2.01 -12.49
N SER A 586 6.23 3.20 -11.93
CA SER A 586 7.28 4.19 -11.65
C SER A 586 8.14 4.53 -12.89
N ILE A 587 7.49 4.94 -13.99
CA ILE A 587 8.14 5.35 -15.25
C ILE A 587 7.67 6.73 -15.69
N GLU A 588 8.57 7.72 -15.66
CA GLU A 588 8.32 9.10 -16.09
C GLU A 588 8.65 9.31 -17.58
N ALA A 589 9.45 8.42 -18.18
CA ALA A 589 9.91 8.55 -19.55
C ALA A 589 9.86 7.25 -20.38
N ILE A 590 9.43 7.37 -21.63
CA ILE A 590 9.48 6.29 -22.63
C ILE A 590 10.36 6.71 -23.82
N ASP A 591 11.45 5.98 -24.05
CA ASP A 591 12.32 6.15 -25.21
C ASP A 591 12.02 5.10 -26.28
N MET A 592 11.29 5.51 -27.32
CA MET A 592 10.95 4.69 -28.48
C MET A 592 12.01 4.70 -29.59
N ALA A 593 13.13 5.41 -29.44
CA ALA A 593 14.12 5.62 -30.52
C ALA A 593 14.95 4.37 -30.90
N GLY A 594 14.45 3.17 -30.58
CA GLY A 594 15.00 1.87 -30.94
C GLY A 594 14.97 1.58 -32.44
N HIS A 595 14.90 0.31 -32.80
CA HIS A 595 14.95 -0.11 -34.20
C HIS A 595 13.54 -0.18 -34.81
N GLY A 596 13.43 0.21 -36.08
CA GLY A 596 12.16 0.17 -36.82
C GLY A 596 11.22 1.31 -36.45
N HIS A 597 9.94 1.12 -36.77
CA HIS A 597 8.86 2.06 -36.44
C HIS A 597 8.07 1.51 -35.26
N ASN A 598 8.22 2.13 -34.10
CA ASN A 598 7.58 1.71 -32.86
C ASN A 598 6.26 2.46 -32.66
N THR A 599 5.36 1.87 -31.89
CA THR A 599 4.09 2.49 -31.53
C THR A 599 3.83 2.33 -30.04
N LEU A 600 3.48 3.43 -29.40
CA LEU A 600 2.94 3.45 -28.04
C LEU A 600 1.47 3.83 -28.12
N THR A 601 0.60 2.98 -27.58
CA THR A 601 -0.82 3.29 -27.41
C THR A 601 -1.07 3.47 -25.92
N LEU A 602 -1.69 4.61 -25.58
CA LEU A 602 -2.01 4.97 -24.21
C LEU A 602 -3.35 5.71 -24.13
N ASN A 603 -3.89 5.78 -22.94
CA ASN A 603 -5.02 6.61 -22.55
C ASN A 603 -4.60 7.56 -21.41
N VAL A 604 -5.54 8.29 -20.83
CA VAL A 604 -5.26 9.28 -19.77
C VAL A 604 -4.81 8.58 -18.48
N LEU A 605 -5.53 7.55 -18.07
CA LEU A 605 -5.24 6.75 -16.87
C LEU A 605 -3.87 6.07 -16.99
N ASP A 606 -3.52 5.60 -18.19
CA ASP A 606 -2.17 5.08 -18.47
C ASP A 606 -1.04 6.12 -18.28
N VAL A 607 -1.35 7.43 -18.24
CA VAL A 607 -0.36 8.49 -17.97
C VAL A 607 -0.36 8.88 -16.50
N LEU A 608 -1.52 8.84 -15.85
CA LEU A 608 -1.67 9.13 -14.43
C LEU A 608 -1.04 8.03 -13.56
N ASN A 609 -1.27 6.77 -13.91
CA ASN A 609 -0.84 5.63 -13.08
C ASN A 609 0.58 5.15 -13.38
N LEU A 610 1.27 5.75 -14.36
CA LEU A 610 2.56 5.22 -14.79
C LEU A 610 3.69 5.64 -13.87
N SER A 611 3.54 6.76 -13.16
CA SER A 611 4.55 7.35 -12.29
C SER A 611 3.92 7.79 -10.99
N ASP A 612 4.59 7.49 -9.90
CA ASP A 612 4.15 7.84 -8.54
C ASP A 612 4.62 9.26 -8.14
N SER A 613 5.49 9.88 -8.95
CA SER A 613 6.07 11.21 -8.68
C SER A 613 5.42 12.34 -9.47
N GLY A 614 4.47 12.01 -10.36
CA GLY A 614 3.55 12.99 -10.92
C GLY A 614 2.90 12.60 -12.25
N ASN A 615 1.91 13.40 -12.60
CA ASN A 615 1.02 13.16 -13.73
C ASN A 615 1.62 13.50 -15.11
N THR A 616 2.95 13.44 -15.27
CA THR A 616 3.65 13.82 -16.52
C THR A 616 4.46 12.69 -17.13
N LEU A 617 4.05 12.24 -18.32
CA LEU A 617 4.81 11.27 -19.11
C LEU A 617 5.58 11.94 -20.26
N LYS A 618 6.86 11.64 -20.39
CA LYS A 618 7.70 12.09 -21.51
C LYS A 618 8.00 10.98 -22.49
N VAL A 619 7.66 11.18 -23.76
CA VAL A 619 7.88 10.20 -24.83
C VAL A 619 8.82 10.76 -25.89
N THR A 620 9.95 10.08 -26.11
CA THR A 620 10.88 10.39 -27.21
C THR A 620 10.90 9.28 -28.26
N GLY A 621 11.30 9.60 -29.48
CA GLY A 621 11.43 8.63 -30.57
C GLY A 621 12.07 9.25 -31.80
N ASN A 622 12.22 8.44 -32.83
CA ASN A 622 12.79 8.80 -34.12
C ASN A 622 11.73 8.77 -35.24
N THR A 623 12.14 9.11 -36.46
CA THR A 623 11.23 9.24 -37.59
C THR A 623 10.51 7.92 -37.90
N GLY A 624 9.17 7.97 -37.84
CA GLY A 624 8.29 6.85 -38.11
C GLY A 624 7.74 6.18 -36.85
N ASP A 625 8.26 6.54 -35.67
CA ASP A 625 7.61 6.19 -34.40
C ASP A 625 6.28 6.95 -34.24
N ARG A 626 5.37 6.37 -33.45
CA ARG A 626 4.01 6.88 -33.28
C ARG A 626 3.51 6.75 -31.84
N VAL A 627 2.89 7.81 -31.33
CA VAL A 627 1.98 7.74 -30.18
C VAL A 627 0.54 7.73 -30.69
N ALA A 628 -0.31 6.86 -30.13
CA ALA A 628 -1.71 6.73 -30.48
C ALA A 628 -2.59 6.72 -29.23
N GLY A 629 -3.88 7.03 -29.40
CA GLY A 629 -4.86 7.08 -28.32
C GLY A 629 -5.23 8.51 -27.88
N LEU A 630 -4.71 9.54 -28.56
CA LEU A 630 -4.88 10.94 -28.13
C LEU A 630 -6.13 11.61 -28.72
N LYS A 631 -6.99 10.90 -29.46
CA LYS A 631 -8.16 11.49 -30.15
C LYS A 631 -9.29 11.97 -29.23
N HIS A 632 -9.32 11.55 -27.97
CA HIS A 632 -10.43 11.81 -27.06
C HIS A 632 -9.90 12.39 -25.74
N GLY A 633 -10.42 13.56 -25.35
CA GLY A 633 -10.11 14.23 -24.08
C GLY A 633 -8.84 15.07 -24.08
N TRP A 634 -7.81 14.68 -24.85
CA TRP A 634 -6.56 15.45 -24.93
C TRP A 634 -6.73 16.80 -25.65
N GLU A 635 -6.00 17.80 -25.17
CA GLU A 635 -5.83 19.11 -25.80
C GLU A 635 -4.37 19.30 -26.24
N ASP A 636 -4.14 19.82 -27.44
CA ASP A 636 -2.79 20.18 -27.91
C ASP A 636 -2.43 21.59 -27.43
N ALA A 637 -1.50 21.66 -26.47
CA ALA A 637 -0.98 22.90 -25.89
C ALA A 637 0.18 23.50 -26.72
N GLY A 638 0.46 22.92 -27.88
CA GLY A 638 1.48 23.37 -28.82
C GLY A 638 2.87 22.79 -28.55
N ILE A 639 3.85 23.31 -29.30
CA ILE A 639 5.25 22.89 -29.21
C ILE A 639 6.00 23.78 -28.23
N HIS A 640 6.61 23.18 -27.22
CA HIS A 640 7.50 23.84 -26.27
C HIS A 640 8.87 23.15 -26.30
N GLY A 641 9.87 23.84 -26.86
CA GLY A 641 11.18 23.25 -27.09
C GLY A 641 11.14 22.14 -28.14
N ASN A 642 11.49 20.91 -27.75
CA ASN A 642 11.54 19.74 -28.64
C ASN A 642 10.35 18.79 -28.47
N PHE A 643 9.30 19.22 -27.76
CA PHE A 643 8.13 18.40 -27.46
C PHE A 643 6.84 19.11 -27.88
N HIS A 644 5.91 18.34 -28.43
CA HIS A 644 4.48 18.67 -28.41
C HIS A 644 3.94 18.35 -27.02
N THR A 645 3.23 19.28 -26.41
CA THR A 645 2.60 19.10 -25.12
C THR A 645 1.12 18.82 -25.32
N TYR A 646 0.65 17.69 -24.82
CA TYR A 646 -0.77 17.35 -24.75
C TYR A 646 -1.20 17.32 -23.29
N THR A 647 -2.37 17.85 -22.97
CA THR A 647 -2.91 17.87 -21.61
C THR A 647 -4.31 17.27 -21.57
N ASN A 648 -4.65 16.58 -20.50
CA ASN A 648 -6.00 16.12 -20.21
C ASN A 648 -6.19 16.10 -18.69
N ASP A 649 -6.98 17.03 -18.16
CA ASP A 649 -7.11 17.27 -16.72
C ASP A 649 -5.73 17.39 -16.03
N ALA A 650 -5.39 16.50 -15.09
CA ALA A 650 -4.09 16.49 -14.43
C ALA A 650 -2.96 15.90 -15.31
N ALA A 651 -3.30 15.06 -16.29
CA ALA A 651 -2.34 14.35 -17.12
C ALA A 651 -1.65 15.29 -18.12
N VAL A 652 -0.32 15.19 -18.19
CA VAL A 652 0.53 15.91 -19.14
C VAL A 652 1.36 14.90 -19.93
N LEU A 653 1.26 14.94 -21.25
CA LEU A 653 2.05 14.10 -22.14
C LEU A 653 2.96 14.96 -23.02
N LEU A 654 4.27 14.75 -22.90
CA LEU A 654 5.29 15.44 -23.68
C LEU A 654 5.82 14.52 -24.78
N VAL A 655 5.38 14.71 -26.02
CA VAL A 655 5.78 13.87 -27.17
C VAL A 655 6.82 14.57 -28.02
N GLY A 656 7.98 13.95 -28.23
CA GLY A 656 9.05 14.52 -29.04
C GLY A 656 8.61 14.85 -30.47
N VAL A 657 9.04 15.99 -31.02
CA VAL A 657 8.63 16.50 -32.36
C VAL A 657 8.93 15.57 -33.54
N ASN A 658 9.77 14.55 -33.34
CA ASN A 658 10.09 13.55 -34.36
C ASN A 658 9.12 12.35 -34.36
N VAL A 659 8.23 12.27 -33.37
CA VAL A 659 7.25 11.20 -33.17
C VAL A 659 5.90 11.68 -33.70
N THR A 660 5.25 10.84 -34.49
CA THR A 660 3.91 11.16 -35.01
C THR A 660 2.84 10.89 -33.98
N THR A 661 1.77 11.68 -33.99
CA THR A 661 0.59 11.45 -33.14
C THR A 661 -0.66 11.21 -33.99
N ASP A 662 -1.75 10.80 -33.36
CA ASP A 662 -3.06 10.72 -34.00
C ASP A 662 -3.86 12.02 -33.98
N PHE A 663 -3.27 13.10 -33.45
CA PHE A 663 -3.67 14.47 -33.74
C PHE A 663 -3.29 14.84 -35.19
N PRO A 664 -4.20 15.45 -35.96
CA PRO A 664 -3.81 16.07 -37.21
C PRO A 664 -2.92 17.27 -36.88
N ILE A 665 -1.64 17.18 -37.24
CA ILE A 665 -0.69 18.30 -37.14
C ILE A 665 -1.27 19.46 -37.96
N ALA A 666 -1.54 20.59 -37.30
CA ALA A 666 -2.08 21.81 -37.91
C ALA A 666 -1.06 22.53 -38.79
#